data_AF-A0A0N5CX05-F1
#
_entry.id   AF-A0A0N5CX05-F1
#
_cell.length_a   1.000
_cell.length_b   1.000
_cell.length_c   1.000
_cell.angle_alpha   90.00
_cell.angle_beta   90.00
_cell.angle_gamma   90.00
#
_symmetry.space_group_name_H-M   'P 1'
#
loop_
_entity.id
_entity.type
_entity.pdbx_description
1 polymer ?
#
loop_
_entity_poly.entity_id
_entity_poly.type
_entity_poly.pdbx_seq_one_letter_code
_entity_poly.pdbx_strand_id
1 'polypeptide(L)'
;MWSGYCAFHAGDYHKAIEVYESMLTEKDYPEEVNVYIACCLFYFGMFTEAKEYAEKGPKSSLQNRLLFHTEYRLQNEKQVIVYESHLCDVTEDQLSLAAMHYMRSHYQQAIDIYKKILTTNKNFIAINVYLALCYYKLDYYDISLEVLQLYLHENPDSLSAINLKACNLSKLYNGKAAENELRKLQNFTNSCTLIKDIISHNTVVFREGDAALQVLPLLTNTLPEAKLNLIIFYLKKDDTFAAFNLIKDVDPKEPIESLLKAITHCIIGYQKKSKEHLKLAEKYFREVGDSPAERDTIVGRQAMASSYFLTNQFDEVLVYLNSIKTYLCSDDIFNFNSGQALLAVGDSSEAEASLLLVANEQLKKIPTYFLSLARAYIRNGKSNMAWEIYTKLIKSDDAVKLLRIIANDCYKIGDYYYSAKSFDALERAEPNPHYWEGKRGAVVGVFKKVIEQKTSVSHLHEAVILLEKSRHPQVEHITSNFIRLKMSSLLSAKGTSTKSSVQSDKSSSSTHSKSRKHWALSGTDPSKQVFANRSVYLKKIRYYGFDMDFTLAIYKSPDYDILLYNNIINRLVLLGYPEEIRNFPYEHDFAIRGLWFDRTYGNLLKVDGFGNILVGVHGHNYLQRSDIKKHYPSKFISLRHLEKVVVMNSLFDIAHTFVLITLIHYFDNHKNYTRTNDGTGVRSGDTIISYKSIAEDVLSAVNYVHNDSSLKTDVLQNLEKYIIKDDRIKPLLREINAHGGRTFLLTNSDYHYTNGILSYLIGSDWKTYFDVSIVDAKKPLWFAKGTVFRQIDTATGTPKIGIHQGLLKKGDVYAGGNSDDFRRLFNARDKEVLYIGDHIFGDVLKSKKTKGWRTFLVVPELEKEISIWSQEHELFINMMELTKKVEEMYNEIEIMSVESGIQEGNNQIREKTQEMDNCYSKMGSLFRSGPRTTFFASQVGRFADLYSSSCYNLLHYPLFYFFRAQMTLMPHEINIGKCIRKKSVSPPICTTSTN
;
A
#
# COMPACT_ATOMS: atom_id res chain seq x y z
N MET A 1 -29.10 -9.04 54.18
CA MET A 1 -28.99 -9.20 52.72
C MET A 1 -28.75 -7.88 51.98
N TRP A 2 -29.71 -6.95 51.87
CA TRP A 2 -29.57 -5.73 51.02
C TRP A 2 -28.30 -4.92 51.29
N SER A 3 -27.86 -4.78 52.55
CA SER A 3 -26.58 -4.11 52.89
C SER A 3 -25.35 -4.74 52.24
N GLY A 4 -25.33 -6.08 52.09
CA GLY A 4 -24.26 -6.82 51.42
C GLY A 4 -24.35 -6.69 49.90
N TYR A 5 -25.57 -6.61 49.35
CA TYR A 5 -25.80 -6.31 47.93
C TYR A 5 -25.28 -4.91 47.57
N CYS A 6 -25.58 -3.91 48.40
CA CYS A 6 -25.04 -2.55 48.25
C CYS A 6 -23.51 -2.49 48.41
N ALA A 7 -22.93 -3.24 49.35
CA ALA A 7 -21.48 -3.32 49.51
C ALA A 7 -20.80 -3.94 48.28
N PHE A 8 -21.32 -5.07 47.79
CA PHE A 8 -20.85 -5.74 46.58
C PHE A 8 -20.89 -4.82 45.35
N HIS A 9 -22.03 -4.13 45.12
CA HIS A 9 -22.16 -3.19 44.00
C HIS A 9 -21.40 -1.87 44.17
N ALA A 10 -20.93 -1.55 45.38
CA ALA A 10 -19.97 -0.48 45.63
C ALA A 10 -18.49 -0.93 45.45
N GLY A 11 -18.24 -2.22 45.20
CA GLY A 11 -16.90 -2.81 45.12
C GLY A 11 -16.27 -3.14 46.48
N ASP A 12 -17.01 -2.99 47.58
CA ASP A 12 -16.58 -3.31 48.95
C ASP A 12 -16.86 -4.80 49.24
N TYR A 13 -16.10 -5.67 48.57
CA TYR A 13 -16.29 -7.13 48.65
C TYR A 13 -16.00 -7.68 50.04
N HIS A 14 -15.09 -7.07 50.82
CA HIS A 14 -14.77 -7.51 52.18
C HIS A 14 -15.99 -7.33 53.10
N LYS A 15 -16.57 -6.13 53.11
CA LYS A 15 -17.79 -5.84 53.87
C LYS A 15 -19.01 -6.62 53.36
N ALA A 16 -19.06 -6.92 52.06
CA ALA A 16 -20.09 -7.80 51.52
C ALA A 16 -19.95 -9.22 52.11
N ILE A 17 -18.73 -9.78 52.16
CA ILE A 17 -18.44 -11.07 52.81
C ILE A 17 -18.83 -11.03 54.29
N GLU A 18 -18.35 -10.05 55.07
CA GLU A 18 -18.71 -9.89 56.49
C GLU A 18 -20.24 -9.91 56.72
N VAL A 19 -20.98 -9.15 55.91
CA VAL A 19 -22.44 -9.07 56.02
C VAL A 19 -23.11 -10.40 55.63
N TYR A 20 -22.62 -11.10 54.60
CA TYR A 20 -23.20 -12.39 54.21
C TYR A 20 -22.81 -13.54 55.16
N GLU A 21 -21.56 -13.60 55.63
CA GLU A 21 -21.11 -14.59 56.62
C GLU A 21 -21.81 -14.40 57.97
N SER A 22 -22.09 -13.16 58.39
CA SER A 22 -22.91 -12.92 59.58
C SER A 22 -24.32 -13.53 59.47
N MET A 23 -24.93 -13.52 58.28
CA MET A 23 -26.24 -14.15 58.04
C MET A 23 -26.19 -15.68 58.12
N LEU A 24 -25.05 -16.33 57.87
CA LEU A 24 -24.91 -17.80 58.03
C LEU A 24 -25.08 -18.25 59.49
N THR A 25 -25.10 -17.32 60.45
CA THR A 25 -25.34 -17.59 61.87
C THR A 25 -26.83 -17.54 62.26
N GLU A 26 -27.70 -17.04 61.38
CA GLU A 26 -29.16 -17.03 61.57
C GLU A 26 -29.75 -18.43 61.29
N LYS A 27 -30.88 -18.78 61.93
CA LYS A 27 -31.46 -20.13 61.76
C LYS A 27 -32.14 -20.37 60.40
N ASP A 28 -32.71 -19.31 59.83
CA ASP A 28 -33.57 -19.36 58.65
C ASP A 28 -33.00 -18.48 57.52
N TYR A 29 -31.68 -18.55 57.30
CA TYR A 29 -31.00 -17.75 56.27
C TYR A 29 -31.26 -18.28 54.85
N PRO A 30 -31.36 -17.42 53.81
CA PRO A 30 -31.58 -17.89 52.43
C PRO A 30 -30.39 -18.66 51.86
N GLU A 31 -30.63 -19.80 51.23
CA GLU A 31 -29.58 -20.71 50.75
C GLU A 31 -28.59 -20.03 49.77
N GLU A 32 -29.04 -19.03 49.01
CA GLU A 32 -28.24 -18.25 48.06
C GLU A 32 -27.10 -17.44 48.71
N VAL A 33 -27.13 -17.21 50.03
CA VAL A 33 -26.07 -16.47 50.75
C VAL A 33 -24.69 -17.07 50.50
N ASN A 34 -24.57 -18.40 50.42
CA ASN A 34 -23.33 -19.09 50.07
C ASN A 34 -22.84 -18.73 48.65
N VAL A 35 -23.75 -18.59 47.67
CA VAL A 35 -23.43 -18.17 46.30
C VAL A 35 -23.04 -16.68 46.26
N TYR A 36 -23.64 -15.83 47.11
CA TYR A 36 -23.26 -14.43 47.21
C TYR A 36 -21.88 -14.22 47.84
N ILE A 37 -21.52 -14.98 48.88
CA ILE A 37 -20.15 -15.02 49.42
C ILE A 37 -19.17 -15.47 48.33
N ALA A 38 -19.50 -16.54 47.60
CA ALA A 38 -18.69 -17.04 46.50
C ALA A 38 -18.49 -16.01 45.38
N CYS A 39 -19.51 -15.23 45.02
CA CYS A 39 -19.38 -14.11 44.09
C CYS A 39 -18.39 -13.06 44.61
N CYS A 40 -18.45 -12.70 45.90
CA CYS A 40 -17.52 -11.74 46.49
C CYS A 40 -16.07 -12.27 46.46
N LEU A 41 -15.85 -13.53 46.87
CA LEU A 41 -14.54 -14.19 46.86
C LEU A 41 -13.94 -14.28 45.45
N PHE A 42 -14.76 -14.55 44.43
CA PHE A 42 -14.30 -14.54 43.03
C PHE A 42 -13.77 -13.17 42.60
N TYR A 43 -14.48 -12.08 42.94
CA TYR A 43 -13.99 -10.72 42.66
C TYR A 43 -12.80 -10.31 43.54
N PHE A 44 -12.63 -10.94 44.71
CA PHE A 44 -11.44 -10.82 45.57
C PHE A 44 -10.24 -11.68 45.10
N GLY A 45 -10.43 -12.53 44.07
CA GLY A 45 -9.39 -13.41 43.51
C GLY A 45 -9.19 -14.74 44.26
N MET A 46 -10.00 -15.01 45.29
CA MET A 46 -9.96 -16.23 46.11
C MET A 46 -10.77 -17.35 45.43
N PHE A 47 -10.24 -17.86 44.31
CA PHE A 47 -10.98 -18.76 43.41
C PHE A 47 -11.27 -20.14 44.01
N THR A 48 -10.40 -20.67 44.89
CA THR A 48 -10.62 -21.97 45.55
C THR A 48 -11.76 -21.87 46.55
N GLU A 49 -11.74 -20.84 47.37
CA GLU A 49 -12.71 -20.54 48.40
C GLU A 49 -14.06 -20.13 47.78
N ALA A 50 -14.03 -19.38 46.67
CA ALA A 50 -15.20 -19.10 45.85
C ALA A 50 -15.84 -20.39 45.31
N LYS A 51 -15.04 -21.37 44.87
CA LYS A 51 -15.58 -22.68 44.47
C LYS A 51 -16.25 -23.39 45.65
N GLU A 52 -15.57 -23.50 46.79
CA GLU A 52 -16.12 -24.18 47.95
C GLU A 52 -17.43 -23.56 48.45
N TYR A 53 -17.53 -22.23 48.50
CA TYR A 53 -18.77 -21.55 48.87
C TYR A 53 -19.85 -21.68 47.79
N ALA A 54 -19.49 -21.68 46.50
CA ALA A 54 -20.46 -21.91 45.43
C ALA A 54 -21.05 -23.33 45.49
N GLU A 55 -20.24 -24.35 45.75
CA GLU A 55 -20.68 -25.75 45.86
C GLU A 55 -21.55 -26.02 47.11
N LYS A 56 -21.43 -25.20 48.16
CA LYS A 56 -22.32 -25.20 49.36
C LYS A 56 -23.69 -24.55 49.10
N GLY A 57 -23.84 -23.78 48.01
CA GLY A 57 -25.07 -23.07 47.66
C GLY A 57 -26.04 -23.84 46.73
N PRO A 58 -27.27 -23.32 46.54
CA PRO A 58 -28.29 -23.96 45.73
C PRO A 58 -27.96 -23.93 44.22
N LYS A 59 -28.29 -25.04 43.54
CA LYS A 59 -28.08 -25.20 42.10
C LYS A 59 -28.94 -24.21 41.31
N SER A 60 -28.29 -23.20 40.76
CA SER A 60 -28.91 -22.03 40.12
C SER A 60 -28.08 -21.55 38.93
N SER A 61 -28.67 -20.81 37.99
CA SER A 61 -27.93 -20.24 36.85
C SER A 61 -26.81 -19.30 37.31
N LEU A 62 -26.97 -18.61 38.45
CA LEU A 62 -25.90 -17.80 39.04
C LEU A 62 -24.73 -18.66 39.52
N GLN A 63 -25.00 -19.74 40.26
CA GLN A 63 -23.97 -20.71 40.68
C GLN A 63 -23.27 -21.33 39.45
N ASN A 64 -24.02 -21.73 38.42
CA ASN A 64 -23.44 -22.32 37.21
C ASN A 64 -22.51 -21.34 36.48
N ARG A 65 -22.94 -20.09 36.26
CA ARG A 65 -22.09 -19.04 35.68
C ARG A 65 -20.86 -18.74 36.53
N LEU A 66 -21.00 -18.74 37.86
CA LEU A 66 -19.88 -18.53 38.77
C LEU A 66 -18.86 -19.67 38.66
N LEU A 67 -19.29 -20.93 38.77
CA LEU A 67 -18.42 -22.10 38.66
C LEU A 67 -17.75 -22.20 37.28
N PHE A 68 -18.46 -21.87 36.20
CA PHE A 68 -17.90 -21.76 34.85
C PHE A 68 -16.70 -20.80 34.77
N HIS A 69 -16.80 -19.61 35.36
CA HIS A 69 -15.67 -18.65 35.42
C HIS A 69 -14.60 -19.06 36.44
N THR A 70 -14.98 -19.63 37.58
CA THR A 70 -14.05 -20.07 38.63
C THR A 70 -13.18 -21.24 38.18
N GLU A 71 -13.74 -22.28 37.55
CA GLU A 71 -12.97 -23.42 37.05
C GLU A 71 -12.00 -23.01 35.93
N TYR A 72 -12.36 -22.01 35.11
CA TYR A 72 -11.43 -21.42 34.13
C TYR A 72 -10.28 -20.68 34.81
N ARG A 73 -10.54 -19.93 35.90
CA ARG A 73 -9.49 -19.31 36.72
C ARG A 73 -8.59 -20.34 37.41
N LEU A 74 -9.13 -21.49 37.79
CA LEU A 74 -8.43 -22.66 38.32
C LEU A 74 -7.81 -23.57 37.24
N GLN A 75 -7.82 -23.18 35.96
CA GLN A 75 -7.28 -23.92 34.81
C GLN A 75 -7.88 -25.33 34.58
N ASN A 76 -9.07 -25.59 35.12
CA ASN A 76 -9.74 -26.89 35.09
C ASN A 76 -10.67 -27.03 33.86
N GLU A 77 -10.07 -27.02 32.67
CA GLU A 77 -10.77 -27.06 31.37
C GLU A 77 -11.86 -28.14 31.25
N LYS A 78 -11.69 -29.30 31.91
CA LYS A 78 -12.69 -30.37 31.94
C LYS A 78 -14.01 -29.94 32.57
N GLN A 79 -13.96 -29.19 33.68
CA GLN A 79 -15.16 -28.69 34.35
C GLN A 79 -15.72 -27.45 33.67
N VAL A 80 -14.88 -26.62 33.03
CA VAL A 80 -15.36 -25.49 32.21
C VAL A 80 -16.33 -26.00 31.14
N ILE A 81 -16.00 -27.07 30.42
CA ILE A 81 -16.89 -27.69 29.41
C ILE A 81 -18.21 -28.19 30.03
N VAL A 82 -18.17 -28.76 31.24
CA VAL A 82 -19.38 -29.21 31.95
C VAL A 82 -20.29 -28.03 32.28
N TYR A 83 -19.78 -26.98 32.91
CA TYR A 83 -20.59 -25.80 33.26
C TYR A 83 -21.01 -24.98 32.03
N GLU A 84 -20.24 -25.01 30.94
CA GLU A 84 -20.61 -24.46 29.61
C GLU A 84 -21.85 -25.17 29.06
N SER A 85 -21.93 -26.51 29.18
CA SER A 85 -23.04 -27.32 28.66
C SER A 85 -24.39 -27.08 29.37
N HIS A 86 -24.40 -26.41 30.52
CA HIS A 86 -25.60 -26.04 31.27
C HIS A 86 -26.09 -24.60 30.98
N LEU A 87 -25.38 -23.82 30.16
CA LEU A 87 -25.78 -22.45 29.80
C LEU A 87 -26.94 -22.44 28.81
N CYS A 88 -27.93 -21.57 29.05
CA CYS A 88 -29.11 -21.40 28.20
C CYS A 88 -28.95 -20.22 27.21
N ASP A 89 -29.87 -20.11 26.24
CA ASP A 89 -29.97 -18.94 25.35
C ASP A 89 -30.72 -17.76 26.01
N VAL A 90 -30.39 -17.49 27.28
CA VAL A 90 -30.85 -16.34 28.07
C VAL A 90 -29.73 -15.30 28.18
N THR A 91 -30.08 -14.02 28.27
CA THR A 91 -29.13 -12.93 28.07
C THR A 91 -27.92 -12.99 29.00
N GLU A 92 -28.13 -13.34 30.27
CA GLU A 92 -27.11 -13.40 31.32
C GLU A 92 -26.11 -14.57 31.13
N ASP A 93 -26.59 -15.70 30.62
CA ASP A 93 -25.76 -16.86 30.26
C ASP A 93 -24.96 -16.56 29.00
N GLN A 94 -25.60 -15.98 27.98
CA GLN A 94 -24.94 -15.56 26.74
C GLN A 94 -23.89 -14.45 26.99
N LEU A 95 -24.13 -13.53 27.93
CA LEU A 95 -23.13 -12.55 28.37
C LEU A 95 -21.94 -13.21 29.07
N SER A 96 -22.15 -14.27 29.87
CA SER A 96 -21.06 -15.05 30.46
C SER A 96 -20.27 -15.85 29.42
N LEU A 97 -20.95 -16.44 28.43
CA LEU A 97 -20.30 -17.13 27.31
C LEU A 97 -19.46 -16.16 26.47
N ALA A 98 -19.99 -14.97 26.15
CA ALA A 98 -19.26 -13.92 25.45
C ALA A 98 -18.04 -13.41 26.25
N ALA A 99 -18.17 -13.27 27.57
CA ALA A 99 -17.05 -12.93 28.46
C ALA A 99 -15.98 -14.04 28.48
N MET A 100 -16.38 -15.32 28.51
CA MET A 100 -15.46 -16.46 28.42
C MET A 100 -14.74 -16.50 27.07
N HIS A 101 -15.46 -16.24 25.96
CA HIS A 101 -14.85 -16.09 24.65
C HIS A 101 -13.83 -14.95 24.63
N TYR A 102 -14.14 -13.78 25.20
CA TYR A 102 -13.18 -12.67 25.32
C TYR A 102 -11.93 -13.07 26.11
N MET A 103 -12.07 -13.73 27.27
CA MET A 103 -10.93 -14.19 28.07
C MET A 103 -10.08 -15.25 27.35
N ARG A 104 -10.72 -16.15 26.59
CA ARG A 104 -10.05 -17.13 25.71
C ARG A 104 -9.54 -16.53 24.39
N SER A 105 -9.54 -15.20 24.24
CA SER A 105 -9.17 -14.46 23.01
C SER A 105 -9.96 -14.82 21.74
N HIS A 106 -11.13 -15.45 21.90
CA HIS A 106 -12.11 -15.74 20.86
C HIS A 106 -12.97 -14.49 20.57
N TYR A 107 -12.32 -13.38 20.22
CA TYR A 107 -12.94 -12.05 20.13
C TYR A 107 -14.08 -11.96 19.11
N GLN A 108 -14.01 -12.71 18.00
CA GLN A 108 -15.05 -12.73 16.97
C GLN A 108 -16.34 -13.40 17.48
N GLN A 109 -16.21 -14.53 18.17
CA GLN A 109 -17.34 -15.24 18.79
C GLN A 109 -18.02 -14.35 19.86
N ALA A 110 -17.24 -13.64 20.68
CA ALA A 110 -17.77 -12.64 21.61
C ALA A 110 -18.52 -11.51 20.89
N ILE A 111 -17.98 -10.97 19.79
CA ILE A 111 -18.62 -9.94 18.96
C ILE A 111 -19.99 -10.41 18.44
N ASP A 112 -20.08 -11.64 17.95
CA ASP A 112 -21.31 -12.14 17.33
C ASP A 112 -22.42 -12.40 18.38
N ILE A 113 -22.06 -12.87 19.57
CA ILE A 113 -22.99 -12.97 20.70
C ILE A 113 -23.44 -11.57 21.17
N TYR A 114 -22.52 -10.62 21.36
CA TYR A 114 -22.87 -9.26 21.77
C TYR A 114 -23.77 -8.55 20.75
N LYS A 115 -23.58 -8.79 19.44
CA LYS A 115 -24.47 -8.30 18.37
C LYS A 115 -25.85 -8.97 18.39
N LYS A 116 -25.92 -10.29 18.62
CA LYS A 116 -27.19 -11.02 18.82
C LYS A 116 -28.00 -10.36 19.93
N ILE A 117 -27.37 -10.11 21.08
CA ILE A 117 -28.00 -9.49 22.26
C ILE A 117 -28.44 -8.05 21.98
N LEU A 118 -27.60 -7.20 21.36
CA LEU A 118 -28.01 -5.82 21.02
C LEU A 118 -29.13 -5.74 19.96
N THR A 119 -29.31 -6.77 19.15
CA THR A 119 -30.38 -6.83 18.14
C THR A 119 -31.75 -6.97 18.80
N THR A 120 -31.85 -7.78 19.87
CA THR A 120 -33.07 -7.96 20.67
C THR A 120 -33.21 -6.89 21.76
N ASN A 121 -32.14 -6.64 22.53
CA ASN A 121 -32.11 -5.76 23.70
C ASN A 121 -31.37 -4.45 23.42
N LYS A 122 -31.93 -3.61 22.54
CA LYS A 122 -31.31 -2.34 22.09
C LYS A 122 -30.92 -1.37 23.20
N ASN A 123 -31.61 -1.44 24.34
CA ASN A 123 -31.36 -0.57 25.50
C ASN A 123 -30.10 -0.98 26.29
N PHE A 124 -29.48 -2.13 26.01
CA PHE A 124 -28.28 -2.62 26.71
C PHE A 124 -27.01 -1.95 26.17
N ILE A 125 -27.01 -0.62 26.12
CA ILE A 125 -25.99 0.24 25.50
C ILE A 125 -24.56 -0.01 26.02
N ALA A 126 -24.41 -0.51 27.25
CA ALA A 126 -23.12 -0.88 27.83
C ALA A 126 -22.40 -2.00 27.06
N ILE A 127 -23.14 -2.86 26.34
CA ILE A 127 -22.57 -3.92 25.48
C ILE A 127 -21.69 -3.32 24.37
N ASN A 128 -21.92 -2.06 23.96
CA ASN A 128 -21.04 -1.38 23.02
C ASN A 128 -19.61 -1.17 23.57
N VAL A 129 -19.42 -1.09 24.89
CA VAL A 129 -18.06 -1.04 25.49
C VAL A 129 -17.35 -2.38 25.31
N TYR A 130 -18.05 -3.50 25.54
CA TYR A 130 -17.48 -4.84 25.36
C TYR A 130 -17.22 -5.17 23.88
N LEU A 131 -18.12 -4.77 22.97
CA LEU A 131 -17.85 -4.80 21.53
C LEU A 131 -16.63 -3.96 21.16
N ALA A 132 -16.50 -2.76 21.70
CA ALA A 132 -15.34 -1.90 21.45
C ALA A 132 -14.04 -2.52 21.99
N LEU A 133 -14.07 -3.22 23.13
CA LEU A 133 -12.92 -4.00 23.64
C LEU A 133 -12.53 -5.12 22.69
N CYS A 134 -13.49 -5.92 22.20
CA CYS A 134 -13.23 -6.95 21.20
C CYS A 134 -12.65 -6.35 19.91
N TYR A 135 -13.22 -5.25 19.42
CA TYR A 135 -12.73 -4.56 18.22
C TYR A 135 -11.33 -3.95 18.42
N TYR A 136 -11.01 -3.46 19.62
CA TYR A 136 -9.67 -2.97 19.97
C TYR A 136 -8.63 -4.11 20.01
N LYS A 137 -9.00 -5.28 20.56
CA LYS A 137 -8.15 -6.49 20.59
C LYS A 137 -7.98 -7.13 19.19
N LEU A 138 -8.81 -6.78 18.20
CA LEU A 138 -8.68 -7.18 16.79
C LEU A 138 -8.03 -6.09 15.90
N ASP A 139 -7.39 -5.08 16.50
CA ASP A 139 -6.77 -3.93 15.82
C ASP A 139 -7.72 -3.06 14.95
N TYR A 140 -9.03 -3.31 14.99
CA TYR A 140 -10.07 -2.52 14.33
C TYR A 140 -10.43 -1.28 15.17
N TYR A 141 -9.42 -0.44 15.43
CA TYR A 141 -9.50 0.71 16.35
C TYR A 141 -10.50 1.79 15.90
N ASP A 142 -10.73 1.92 14.59
CA ASP A 142 -11.73 2.82 14.01
C ASP A 142 -13.16 2.33 14.32
N ILE A 143 -13.44 1.04 14.09
CA ILE A 143 -14.72 0.40 14.42
C ILE A 143 -14.92 0.38 15.95
N SER A 144 -13.87 0.11 16.73
CA SER A 144 -13.89 0.21 18.19
C SER A 144 -14.34 1.60 18.64
N LEU A 145 -13.75 2.65 18.07
CA LEU A 145 -14.10 4.04 18.38
C LEU A 145 -15.53 4.42 17.94
N GLU A 146 -15.99 3.99 16.76
CA GLU A 146 -17.38 4.23 16.31
C GLU A 146 -18.41 3.58 17.24
N VAL A 147 -18.20 2.30 17.61
CA VAL A 147 -19.12 1.56 18.50
C VAL A 147 -19.08 2.13 19.92
N LEU A 148 -17.89 2.43 20.46
CA LEU A 148 -17.72 3.02 21.79
C LEU A 148 -18.39 4.39 21.92
N GLN A 149 -18.42 5.17 20.83
CA GLN A 149 -19.03 6.49 20.80
C GLN A 149 -20.56 6.46 20.93
N LEU A 150 -21.22 5.31 20.66
CA LEU A 150 -22.65 5.11 20.94
C LEU A 150 -22.92 5.16 22.45
N TYR A 151 -22.13 4.45 23.25
CA TYR A 151 -22.27 4.43 24.71
C TYR A 151 -21.81 5.75 25.36
N LEU A 152 -20.69 6.31 24.91
CA LEU A 152 -20.19 7.63 25.35
C LEU A 152 -21.08 8.81 24.96
N HIS A 153 -22.12 8.62 24.15
CA HIS A 153 -23.11 9.67 23.89
C HIS A 153 -24.04 9.87 25.09
N GLU A 154 -24.45 8.78 25.74
CA GLU A 154 -25.35 8.79 26.90
C GLU A 154 -24.58 8.76 28.24
N ASN A 155 -23.36 8.21 28.26
CA ASN A 155 -22.51 8.05 29.45
C ASN A 155 -21.15 8.75 29.23
N PRO A 156 -21.12 10.10 29.05
CA PRO A 156 -19.93 10.83 28.60
C PRO A 156 -18.81 10.94 29.65
N ASP A 157 -19.11 10.59 30.89
CA ASP A 157 -18.26 10.54 32.08
C ASP A 157 -17.74 9.13 32.40
N SER A 158 -18.18 8.10 31.65
CA SER A 158 -17.82 6.71 31.93
C SER A 158 -16.32 6.45 31.79
N LEU A 159 -15.69 6.25 32.94
CA LEU A 159 -14.24 6.21 33.16
C LEU A 159 -13.55 5.17 32.26
N SER A 160 -14.10 3.95 32.24
CA SER A 160 -13.60 2.83 31.44
C SER A 160 -13.71 3.09 29.93
N ALA A 161 -14.79 3.75 29.50
CA ALA A 161 -15.02 4.07 28.09
C ALA A 161 -14.14 5.25 27.62
N ILE A 162 -13.91 6.26 28.45
CA ILE A 162 -12.94 7.34 28.18
C ILE A 162 -11.51 6.76 28.10
N ASN A 163 -11.15 5.82 28.99
CA ASN A 163 -9.84 5.17 28.96
C ASN A 163 -9.65 4.35 27.67
N LEU A 164 -10.63 3.52 27.28
CA LEU A 164 -10.59 2.77 26.02
C LEU A 164 -10.57 3.71 24.79
N LYS A 165 -11.24 4.86 24.87
CA LYS A 165 -11.17 5.90 23.84
C LYS A 165 -9.75 6.47 23.74
N ALA A 166 -9.08 6.76 24.86
CA ALA A 166 -7.70 7.21 24.86
C ALA A 166 -6.76 6.16 24.22
N CYS A 167 -6.91 4.86 24.57
CA CYS A 167 -6.16 3.77 23.93
C CYS A 167 -6.37 3.73 22.40
N ASN A 168 -7.62 3.83 21.94
CA ASN A 168 -7.94 3.93 20.50
C ASN A 168 -7.28 5.14 19.83
N LEU A 169 -7.31 6.33 20.46
CA LEU A 169 -6.66 7.53 19.93
C LEU A 169 -5.13 7.42 19.88
N SER A 170 -4.53 6.68 20.83
CA SER A 170 -3.08 6.42 20.82
C SER A 170 -2.67 5.56 19.63
N LYS A 171 -3.52 4.61 19.22
CA LYS A 171 -3.30 3.70 18.09
C LYS A 171 -3.62 4.34 16.75
N LEU A 172 -4.69 5.13 16.66
CA LEU A 172 -5.14 5.79 15.42
C LEU A 172 -4.37 7.06 15.08
N TYR A 173 -3.85 7.79 16.07
CA TYR A 173 -3.27 9.13 15.86
C TYR A 173 -1.89 9.30 16.51
N ASN A 174 -1.81 9.26 17.84
CA ASN A 174 -0.60 9.38 18.66
C ASN A 174 -0.94 9.49 20.15
N GLY A 175 0.03 9.21 21.02
CA GLY A 175 -0.14 9.31 22.48
C GLY A 175 -0.53 10.71 22.99
N LYS A 176 -0.18 11.80 22.28
CA LYS A 176 -0.61 13.16 22.67
C LYS A 176 -2.12 13.39 22.47
N ALA A 177 -2.74 12.74 21.49
CA ALA A 177 -4.19 12.72 21.34
C ALA A 177 -4.86 11.91 22.46
N ALA A 178 -4.24 10.81 22.88
CA ALA A 178 -4.70 9.96 23.97
C ALA A 178 -4.60 10.65 25.35
N GLU A 179 -3.47 11.29 25.66
CA GLU A 179 -3.30 12.12 26.86
C GLU A 179 -4.40 13.17 27.02
N ASN A 180 -4.82 13.82 25.92
CA ASN A 180 -5.84 14.86 25.97
C ASN A 180 -7.22 14.32 26.41
N GLU A 181 -7.56 13.05 26.10
CA GLU A 181 -8.77 12.43 26.65
C GLU A 181 -8.54 11.91 28.08
N LEU A 182 -7.35 11.37 28.44
CA LEU A 182 -7.06 10.99 29.83
C LEU A 182 -7.14 12.17 30.81
N ARG A 183 -6.88 13.41 30.37
CA ARG A 183 -7.06 14.61 31.21
C ARG A 183 -8.49 14.79 31.71
N LYS A 184 -9.51 14.27 31.01
CA LYS A 184 -10.89 14.27 31.49
C LYS A 184 -11.08 13.42 32.76
N LEU A 185 -10.25 12.39 32.93
CA LEU A 185 -10.26 11.50 34.09
C LEU A 185 -9.52 12.09 35.30
N GLN A 186 -8.68 13.10 35.12
CA GLN A 186 -7.88 13.68 36.22
C GLN A 186 -8.76 14.26 37.34
N ASN A 187 -9.93 14.83 36.99
CA ASN A 187 -10.90 15.35 37.95
C ASN A 187 -11.50 14.27 38.88
N PHE A 188 -11.41 12.99 38.52
CA PHE A 188 -11.95 11.85 39.26
C PHE A 188 -10.88 11.08 40.05
N THR A 189 -9.63 11.58 40.09
CA THR A 189 -8.52 10.89 40.78
C THR A 189 -8.61 10.90 42.31
N ASN A 190 -9.45 11.77 42.89
CA ASN A 190 -9.68 11.83 44.34
C ASN A 190 -10.65 10.75 44.86
N SER A 191 -11.44 10.10 43.98
CA SER A 191 -12.50 9.17 44.38
C SER A 191 -12.20 7.69 44.14
N CYS A 192 -11.13 7.34 43.42
CA CYS A 192 -10.68 5.95 43.29
C CYS A 192 -9.19 5.84 42.94
N THR A 193 -8.46 5.02 43.71
CA THR A 193 -7.02 4.74 43.51
C THR A 193 -6.75 4.04 42.18
N LEU A 194 -7.56 3.05 41.80
CA LEU A 194 -7.40 2.30 40.55
C LEU A 194 -7.44 3.21 39.30
N ILE A 195 -8.27 4.27 39.32
CA ILE A 195 -8.31 5.26 38.21
C ILE A 195 -6.98 6.01 38.10
N LYS A 196 -6.41 6.43 39.24
CA LYS A 196 -5.13 7.14 39.30
C LYS A 196 -3.99 6.27 38.78
N ASP A 197 -3.97 4.99 39.14
CA ASP A 197 -3.00 3.99 38.68
C ASP A 197 -3.10 3.78 37.17
N ILE A 198 -4.32 3.60 36.63
CA ILE A 198 -4.57 3.43 35.19
C ILE A 198 -4.15 4.69 34.39
N ILE A 199 -4.46 5.90 34.88
CA ILE A 199 -4.01 7.15 34.24
C ILE A 199 -2.48 7.22 34.23
N SER A 200 -1.83 6.90 35.35
CA SER A 200 -0.37 6.97 35.49
C SER A 200 0.31 5.97 34.55
N HIS A 201 -0.15 4.71 34.54
CA HIS A 201 0.30 3.67 33.62
C HIS A 201 0.14 4.09 32.15
N ASN A 202 -1.07 4.47 31.74
CA ASN A 202 -1.34 4.79 30.34
C ASN A 202 -0.63 6.06 29.88
N THR A 203 -0.38 7.03 30.76
CA THR A 203 0.44 8.21 30.45
C THR A 203 1.89 7.83 30.11
N VAL A 204 2.50 6.89 30.83
CA VAL A 204 3.84 6.36 30.49
C VAL A 204 3.84 5.67 29.13
N VAL A 205 2.85 4.80 28.87
CA VAL A 205 2.73 4.07 27.59
C VAL A 205 2.55 5.03 26.42
N PHE A 206 1.71 6.06 26.58
CA PHE A 206 1.47 7.10 25.56
C PHE A 206 2.66 8.05 25.34
N ARG A 207 3.64 8.06 26.26
CA ARG A 207 4.92 8.77 26.11
C ARG A 207 6.10 7.83 25.81
N GLU A 208 5.81 6.66 25.23
CA GLU A 208 6.79 5.66 24.79
C GLU A 208 7.77 5.17 25.89
N GLY A 209 7.40 5.32 27.17
CA GLY A 209 8.22 4.94 28.33
C GLY A 209 8.89 6.10 29.06
N ASP A 210 8.56 7.37 28.75
CA ASP A 210 8.93 8.49 29.63
C ASP A 210 8.40 8.26 31.06
N ALA A 211 9.21 8.62 32.07
CA ALA A 211 9.00 8.32 33.48
C ALA A 211 8.74 6.82 33.85
N ALA A 212 8.96 5.85 32.96
CA ALA A 212 8.59 4.44 33.19
C ALA A 212 9.15 3.85 34.50
N LEU A 213 10.41 4.11 34.83
CA LEU A 213 11.06 3.60 36.06
C LEU A 213 10.53 4.25 37.35
N GLN A 214 9.82 5.38 37.26
CA GLN A 214 9.20 6.05 38.42
C GLN A 214 7.78 5.52 38.70
N VAL A 215 7.12 4.96 37.69
CA VAL A 215 5.69 4.62 37.73
C VAL A 215 5.45 3.11 37.62
N LEU A 216 5.95 2.46 36.56
CA LEU A 216 5.60 1.06 36.27
C LEU A 216 6.02 0.08 37.38
N PRO A 217 7.21 0.19 38.02
CA PRO A 217 7.58 -0.69 39.13
C PRO A 217 6.61 -0.65 40.32
N LEU A 218 5.98 0.49 40.59
CA LEU A 218 5.00 0.64 41.67
C LEU A 218 3.66 -0.03 41.35
N LEU A 219 3.37 -0.24 40.06
CA LEU A 219 2.09 -0.75 39.56
C LEU A 219 2.13 -2.22 39.15
N THR A 220 3.28 -2.92 39.20
CA THR A 220 3.41 -4.32 38.75
C THR A 220 2.57 -5.33 39.54
N ASN A 221 2.05 -4.92 40.70
CA ASN A 221 1.18 -5.70 41.57
C ASN A 221 -0.30 -5.27 41.52
N THR A 222 -0.63 -4.13 40.90
CA THR A 222 -2.00 -3.62 40.75
C THR A 222 -2.51 -3.70 39.30
N LEU A 223 -1.63 -3.59 38.31
CA LEU A 223 -1.92 -3.68 36.88
C LEU A 223 -0.96 -4.67 36.20
N PRO A 224 -1.43 -5.84 35.72
CA PRO A 224 -0.59 -6.81 35.02
C PRO A 224 0.19 -6.22 33.85
N GLU A 225 -0.44 -5.34 33.07
CA GLU A 225 0.14 -4.65 31.92
C GLU A 225 1.35 -3.78 32.31
N ALA A 226 1.43 -3.27 33.55
CA ALA A 226 2.56 -2.48 34.01
C ALA A 226 3.86 -3.30 34.03
N LYS A 227 3.77 -4.60 34.38
CA LYS A 227 4.91 -5.53 34.34
C LYS A 227 5.36 -5.78 32.90
N LEU A 228 4.41 -6.01 31.99
CA LEU A 228 4.70 -6.27 30.57
C LEU A 228 5.30 -5.04 29.88
N ASN A 229 4.75 -3.84 30.13
CA ASN A 229 5.28 -2.58 29.61
C ASN A 229 6.66 -2.23 30.20
N LEU A 230 6.93 -2.61 31.46
CA LEU A 230 8.25 -2.45 32.07
C LEU A 230 9.29 -3.40 31.44
N ILE A 231 8.91 -4.64 31.12
CA ILE A 231 9.76 -5.57 30.35
C ILE A 231 10.04 -5.00 28.95
N ILE A 232 9.03 -4.51 28.24
CA ILE A 232 9.19 -3.85 26.93
C ILE A 232 10.12 -2.63 27.03
N PHE A 233 10.01 -1.83 28.10
CA PHE A 233 10.90 -0.69 28.34
C PHE A 233 12.36 -1.14 28.51
N TYR A 234 12.64 -2.14 29.35
CA TYR A 234 13.99 -2.65 29.55
C TYR A 234 14.58 -3.26 28.27
N LEU A 235 13.79 -4.04 27.50
CA LEU A 235 14.20 -4.58 26.20
C LEU A 235 14.52 -3.46 25.18
N LYS A 236 13.75 -2.36 25.16
CA LYS A 236 14.02 -1.16 24.35
C LYS A 236 15.23 -0.32 24.83
N LYS A 237 15.85 -0.69 25.95
CA LYS A 237 17.06 -0.05 26.51
C LYS A 237 18.25 -1.01 26.59
N ASP A 238 18.15 -2.17 25.93
CA ASP A 238 19.12 -3.27 25.96
C ASP A 238 19.40 -3.89 27.35
N ASP A 239 18.66 -3.50 28.40
CA ASP A 239 18.75 -4.10 29.73
C ASP A 239 18.03 -5.45 29.77
N THR A 240 18.70 -6.41 29.16
CA THR A 240 18.21 -7.78 29.03
C THR A 240 18.16 -8.48 30.40
N PHE A 241 18.92 -8.01 31.40
CA PHE A 241 18.97 -8.61 32.72
C PHE A 241 17.78 -8.20 33.60
N ALA A 242 17.41 -6.92 33.60
CA ALA A 242 16.19 -6.46 34.27
C ALA A 242 14.94 -7.06 33.63
N ALA A 243 14.86 -7.06 32.28
CA ALA A 243 13.79 -7.72 31.54
C ALA A 243 13.64 -9.21 31.92
N PHE A 244 14.75 -9.96 31.94
CA PHE A 244 14.74 -11.38 32.28
C PHE A 244 14.31 -11.67 33.72
N ASN A 245 14.75 -10.87 34.69
CA ASN A 245 14.35 -11.06 36.08
C ASN A 245 12.86 -10.84 36.33
N LEU A 246 12.18 -10.05 35.49
CA LEU A 246 10.72 -9.84 35.58
C LEU A 246 9.89 -10.91 34.86
N ILE A 247 10.41 -11.55 33.81
CA ILE A 247 9.65 -12.50 32.97
C ILE A 247 9.97 -13.98 33.23
N LYS A 248 11.15 -14.32 33.77
CA LYS A 248 11.60 -15.71 33.94
C LYS A 248 10.59 -16.61 34.68
N ASP A 249 10.04 -16.11 35.79
CA ASP A 249 9.14 -16.83 36.71
C ASP A 249 7.64 -16.65 36.38
N VAL A 250 7.30 -15.89 35.33
CA VAL A 250 5.91 -15.73 34.86
C VAL A 250 5.48 -17.00 34.14
N ASP A 251 4.35 -17.60 34.49
CA ASP A 251 3.72 -18.64 33.66
C ASP A 251 2.80 -17.97 32.62
N PRO A 252 3.10 -18.04 31.30
CA PRO A 252 2.36 -17.29 30.29
C PRO A 252 0.91 -17.74 30.14
N LYS A 253 -0.02 -16.77 30.12
CA LYS A 253 -1.46 -16.99 29.92
C LYS A 253 -2.01 -16.22 28.72
N GLU A 254 -1.45 -15.06 28.39
CA GLU A 254 -1.71 -14.37 27.12
C GLU A 254 -0.54 -14.54 26.11
N PRO A 255 -0.79 -14.57 24.78
CA PRO A 255 0.26 -14.68 23.77
C PRO A 255 1.34 -13.59 23.85
N ILE A 256 0.99 -12.40 24.34
CA ILE A 256 1.96 -11.31 24.57
C ILE A 256 3.02 -11.67 25.62
N GLU A 257 2.70 -12.50 26.60
CA GLU A 257 3.63 -12.94 27.64
C GLU A 257 4.59 -14.00 27.10
N SER A 258 4.09 -14.96 26.32
CA SER A 258 4.91 -15.92 25.58
C SER A 258 5.81 -15.21 24.57
N LEU A 259 5.33 -14.16 23.88
CA LEU A 259 6.14 -13.36 22.97
C LEU A 259 7.28 -12.63 23.69
N LEU A 260 7.02 -12.03 24.86
CA LEU A 260 8.06 -11.39 25.66
C LEU A 260 9.07 -12.40 26.24
N LYS A 261 8.63 -13.61 26.61
CA LYS A 261 9.56 -14.72 26.91
C LYS A 261 10.40 -15.09 25.70
N ALA A 262 9.80 -15.24 24.53
CA ALA A 262 10.49 -15.64 23.31
C ALA A 262 11.60 -14.65 22.93
N ILE A 263 11.28 -13.34 22.92
CA ILE A 263 12.23 -12.26 22.64
C ILE A 263 13.35 -12.22 23.69
N THR A 264 13.01 -12.27 25.00
CA THR A 264 14.01 -12.20 26.07
C THR A 264 14.96 -13.41 26.06
N HIS A 265 14.43 -14.62 25.88
CA HIS A 265 15.24 -15.83 25.74
C HIS A 265 16.07 -15.83 24.45
N CYS A 266 15.57 -15.25 23.35
CA CYS A 266 16.32 -15.12 22.10
C CYS A 266 17.57 -14.25 22.32
N ILE A 267 17.40 -13.05 22.87
CA ILE A 267 18.50 -12.09 23.11
C ILE A 267 19.54 -12.68 24.07
N ILE A 268 19.12 -13.31 25.18
CA ILE A 268 20.04 -13.98 26.11
C ILE A 268 20.72 -15.20 25.46
N GLY A 269 20.00 -15.95 24.62
CA GLY A 269 20.53 -17.07 23.85
C GLY A 269 21.68 -16.66 22.95
N TYR A 270 21.56 -15.52 22.26
CA TYR A 270 22.66 -14.93 21.48
C TYR A 270 23.78 -14.37 22.36
N GLN A 271 23.47 -13.50 23.34
CA GLN A 271 24.46 -12.87 24.22
C GLN A 271 25.33 -13.89 24.97
N LYS A 272 24.72 -14.92 25.56
CA LYS A 272 25.40 -15.98 26.33
C LYS A 272 25.78 -17.20 25.49
N LYS A 273 25.46 -17.21 24.19
CA LYS A 273 25.62 -18.38 23.28
C LYS A 273 24.93 -19.65 23.80
N SER A 274 23.84 -19.51 24.55
CA SER A 274 23.12 -20.62 25.19
C SER A 274 22.11 -21.25 24.23
N LYS A 275 22.37 -22.49 23.83
CA LYS A 275 21.44 -23.31 23.01
C LYS A 275 20.12 -23.59 23.72
N GLU A 276 20.10 -23.63 25.05
CA GLU A 276 18.89 -23.90 25.84
C GLU A 276 17.93 -22.71 25.79
N HIS A 277 18.44 -21.49 25.96
CA HIS A 277 17.63 -20.29 25.80
C HIS A 277 17.14 -20.11 24.36
N LEU A 278 17.95 -20.44 23.34
CA LEU A 278 17.48 -20.42 21.94
C LEU A 278 16.36 -21.44 21.68
N LYS A 279 16.41 -22.64 22.27
CA LYS A 279 15.30 -23.62 22.22
C LYS A 279 14.03 -23.13 22.95
N LEU A 280 14.18 -22.47 24.10
CA LEU A 280 13.04 -21.86 24.80
C LEU A 280 12.43 -20.73 23.97
N ALA A 281 13.25 -19.90 23.32
CA ALA A 281 12.78 -18.87 22.40
C ALA A 281 12.02 -19.48 21.20
N GLU A 282 12.58 -20.51 20.56
CA GLU A 282 11.93 -21.24 19.47
C GLU A 282 10.55 -21.77 19.87
N LYS A 283 10.46 -22.42 21.05
CA LYS A 283 9.21 -22.94 21.63
C LYS A 283 8.18 -21.81 21.82
N TYR A 284 8.54 -20.74 22.52
CA TYR A 284 7.60 -19.66 22.83
C TYR A 284 7.19 -18.85 21.59
N PHE A 285 8.07 -18.67 20.60
CA PHE A 285 7.69 -18.09 19.30
C PHE A 285 6.67 -18.96 18.55
N ARG A 286 6.84 -20.28 18.59
CA ARG A 286 5.87 -21.23 17.99
C ARG A 286 4.55 -21.25 18.76
N GLU A 287 4.59 -21.21 20.08
CA GLU A 287 3.41 -21.13 20.96
C GLU A 287 2.52 -19.92 20.66
N VAL A 288 3.12 -18.75 20.38
CA VAL A 288 2.41 -17.55 19.91
C VAL A 288 1.92 -17.74 18.46
N GLY A 289 2.77 -18.29 17.60
CA GLY A 289 2.49 -18.48 16.18
C GLY A 289 1.40 -19.50 15.85
N ASP A 290 1.23 -20.53 16.67
CA ASP A 290 0.16 -21.54 16.55
C ASP A 290 -1.12 -21.14 17.31
N SER A 291 -1.07 -20.11 18.16
CA SER A 291 -2.21 -19.67 18.98
C SER A 291 -3.40 -19.22 18.12
N PRO A 292 -4.64 -19.70 18.38
CA PRO A 292 -5.83 -19.30 17.63
C PRO A 292 -6.11 -17.80 17.60
N ALA A 293 -5.57 -17.05 18.58
CA ALA A 293 -5.70 -15.60 18.66
C ALA A 293 -4.74 -14.85 17.72
N GLU A 294 -3.56 -15.41 17.44
CA GLU A 294 -2.45 -14.69 16.80
C GLU A 294 -1.98 -15.30 15.47
N ARG A 295 -2.19 -16.60 15.24
CA ARG A 295 -1.70 -17.34 14.05
C ARG A 295 -1.98 -16.63 12.71
N ASP A 296 -3.14 -15.99 12.61
CA ASP A 296 -3.58 -15.30 11.41
C ASP A 296 -3.35 -13.77 11.43
N THR A 297 -2.82 -13.21 12.54
CA THR A 297 -2.41 -11.80 12.66
C THR A 297 -1.01 -11.56 12.08
N ILE A 298 -0.59 -10.30 12.02
CA ILE A 298 0.80 -9.95 11.66
C ILE A 298 1.78 -10.46 12.75
N VAL A 299 1.39 -10.41 14.02
CA VAL A 299 2.26 -10.74 15.17
C VAL A 299 2.53 -12.25 15.23
N GLY A 300 1.52 -13.12 15.13
CA GLY A 300 1.75 -14.57 15.10
C GLY A 300 2.52 -15.03 13.86
N ARG A 301 2.30 -14.38 12.70
CA ARG A 301 3.09 -14.64 11.48
C ARG A 301 4.55 -14.20 11.62
N GLN A 302 4.83 -13.08 12.30
CA GLN A 302 6.20 -12.69 12.67
C GLN A 302 6.81 -13.62 13.73
N ALA A 303 6.01 -14.16 14.65
CA ALA A 303 6.47 -15.13 15.65
C ALA A 303 6.87 -16.47 14.98
N MET A 304 6.05 -17.02 14.08
CA MET A 304 6.43 -18.20 13.29
C MET A 304 7.70 -17.96 12.47
N ALA A 305 7.80 -16.84 11.75
CA ALA A 305 9.02 -16.47 11.04
C ALA A 305 10.25 -16.41 11.99
N SER A 306 10.08 -15.90 13.22
CA SER A 306 11.15 -15.86 14.23
C SER A 306 11.53 -17.26 14.75
N SER A 307 10.56 -18.18 14.89
CA SER A 307 10.80 -19.58 15.22
C SER A 307 11.63 -20.28 14.12
N TYR A 308 11.25 -20.11 12.85
CA TYR A 308 11.97 -20.70 11.71
C TYR A 308 13.35 -20.06 11.45
N PHE A 309 13.55 -18.78 11.81
CA PHE A 309 14.87 -18.16 11.84
C PHE A 309 15.82 -18.87 12.82
N LEU A 310 15.34 -19.21 14.02
CA LEU A 310 16.14 -19.91 15.03
C LEU A 310 16.51 -21.34 14.61
N THR A 311 15.67 -22.01 13.82
CA THR A 311 15.95 -23.35 13.25
C THR A 311 16.69 -23.32 11.91
N ASN A 312 16.96 -22.15 11.33
CA ASN A 312 17.59 -21.93 10.01
C ASN A 312 16.76 -22.47 8.82
N GLN A 313 15.43 -22.53 8.96
CA GLN A 313 14.50 -22.98 7.92
C GLN A 313 14.00 -21.77 7.11
N PHE A 314 14.89 -21.19 6.29
CA PHE A 314 14.67 -19.88 5.68
C PHE A 314 13.58 -19.86 4.59
N ASP A 315 13.29 -20.98 3.95
CA ASP A 315 12.16 -21.12 3.03
C ASP A 315 10.82 -20.89 3.77
N GLU A 316 10.66 -21.55 4.92
CA GLU A 316 9.49 -21.36 5.80
C GLU A 316 9.41 -19.94 6.37
N VAL A 317 10.55 -19.32 6.75
CA VAL A 317 10.59 -17.88 7.09
C VAL A 317 9.96 -17.04 5.97
N LEU A 318 10.28 -17.33 4.71
CA LEU A 318 9.76 -16.59 3.57
C LEU A 318 8.28 -16.87 3.30
N VAL A 319 7.74 -18.06 3.61
CA VAL A 319 6.29 -18.31 3.56
C VAL A 319 5.55 -17.33 4.47
N TYR A 320 5.98 -17.21 5.73
CA TYR A 320 5.35 -16.31 6.69
C TYR A 320 5.58 -14.83 6.35
N LEU A 321 6.82 -14.42 6.06
CA LEU A 321 7.12 -13.01 5.72
C LEU A 321 6.42 -12.55 4.43
N ASN A 322 6.39 -13.37 3.37
CA ASN A 322 5.68 -12.99 2.14
C ASN A 322 4.16 -12.86 2.34
N SER A 323 3.57 -13.59 3.30
CA SER A 323 2.14 -13.46 3.63
C SER A 323 1.75 -12.11 4.25
N ILE A 324 2.72 -11.39 4.84
CA ILE A 324 2.53 -10.07 5.48
C ILE A 324 3.24 -8.91 4.75
N LYS A 325 4.00 -9.20 3.68
CA LYS A 325 4.80 -8.24 2.88
C LYS A 325 4.01 -7.03 2.37
N THR A 326 2.70 -7.15 2.16
CA THR A 326 1.83 -6.04 1.73
C THR A 326 1.49 -5.02 2.84
N TYR A 327 1.69 -5.37 4.11
CA TYR A 327 1.41 -4.51 5.26
C TYR A 327 2.70 -3.88 5.83
N LEU A 328 3.84 -4.55 5.65
CA LEU A 328 5.14 -4.17 6.23
C LEU A 328 6.20 -3.76 5.19
N CYS A 329 5.81 -3.46 3.94
CA CYS A 329 6.77 -3.11 2.87
C CYS A 329 7.61 -1.84 3.14
N SER A 330 7.16 -0.97 4.06
CA SER A 330 7.90 0.20 4.54
C SER A 330 8.49 0.04 5.94
N ASP A 331 8.54 -1.18 6.49
CA ASP A 331 9.17 -1.46 7.78
C ASP A 331 10.61 -1.97 7.57
N ASP A 332 11.55 -1.31 8.23
CA ASP A 332 12.98 -1.56 8.05
C ASP A 332 13.46 -2.89 8.65
N ILE A 333 12.80 -3.36 9.72
CA ILE A 333 13.16 -4.63 10.37
C ILE A 333 12.62 -5.79 9.53
N PHE A 334 11.39 -5.67 9.02
CA PHE A 334 10.80 -6.61 8.06
C PHE A 334 11.67 -6.73 6.80
N ASN A 335 12.03 -5.60 6.17
CA ASN A 335 12.85 -5.57 4.96
C ASN A 335 14.26 -6.16 5.19
N PHE A 336 14.90 -5.85 6.32
CA PHE A 336 16.18 -6.44 6.71
C PHE A 336 16.09 -7.96 6.95
N ASN A 337 15.04 -8.44 7.62
CA ASN A 337 14.83 -9.87 7.87
C ASN A 337 14.50 -10.62 6.57
N SER A 338 13.61 -10.09 5.72
CA SER A 338 13.35 -10.66 4.38
C SER A 338 14.64 -10.77 3.57
N GLY A 339 15.47 -9.72 3.54
CA GLY A 339 16.75 -9.73 2.84
C GLY A 339 17.73 -10.81 3.32
N GLN A 340 17.79 -11.08 4.62
CA GLN A 340 18.61 -12.16 5.19
C GLN A 340 18.10 -13.55 4.79
N ALA A 341 16.78 -13.79 4.86
CA ALA A 341 16.19 -15.07 4.50
C ALA A 341 16.29 -15.35 2.98
N LEU A 342 16.08 -14.33 2.13
CA LEU A 342 16.27 -14.41 0.68
C LEU A 342 17.73 -14.76 0.31
N LEU A 343 18.72 -14.19 1.01
CA LEU A 343 20.12 -14.59 0.84
C LEU A 343 20.42 -16.03 1.26
N ALA A 344 19.71 -16.57 2.24
CA ALA A 344 19.93 -17.92 2.72
C ALA A 344 19.40 -18.97 1.73
N VAL A 345 18.18 -18.77 1.20
CA VAL A 345 17.60 -19.65 0.15
C VAL A 345 18.26 -19.46 -1.22
N GLY A 346 18.86 -18.30 -1.46
CA GLY A 346 19.71 -18.04 -2.63
C GLY A 346 19.21 -16.92 -3.56
N ASP A 347 17.95 -16.46 -3.43
CA ASP A 347 17.41 -15.34 -4.19
C ASP A 347 18.08 -14.03 -3.80
N SER A 348 19.20 -13.77 -4.45
CA SER A 348 20.05 -12.63 -4.18
C SER A 348 19.52 -11.36 -4.84
N SER A 349 18.58 -11.50 -5.79
CA SER A 349 17.94 -10.40 -6.53
C SER A 349 16.86 -9.74 -5.67
N GLU A 350 15.89 -10.51 -5.16
CA GLU A 350 14.92 -9.98 -4.19
C GLU A 350 15.60 -9.61 -2.86
N ALA A 351 16.70 -10.27 -2.48
CA ALA A 351 17.45 -9.87 -1.29
C ALA A 351 18.08 -8.48 -1.41
N GLU A 352 18.74 -8.16 -2.53
CA GLU A 352 19.29 -6.83 -2.77
C GLU A 352 18.17 -5.79 -2.74
N ALA A 353 17.06 -6.05 -3.43
CA ALA A 353 15.90 -5.16 -3.44
C ALA A 353 15.34 -4.93 -2.03
N SER A 354 15.20 -5.98 -1.22
CA SER A 354 14.67 -5.90 0.15
C SER A 354 15.63 -5.15 1.08
N LEU A 355 16.94 -5.43 1.01
CA LEU A 355 17.94 -4.73 1.83
C LEU A 355 18.03 -3.24 1.47
N LEU A 356 17.89 -2.88 0.18
CA LEU A 356 17.91 -1.49 -0.26
C LEU A 356 16.66 -0.67 0.14
N LEU A 357 15.57 -1.30 0.58
CA LEU A 357 14.42 -0.61 1.16
C LEU A 357 14.66 -0.12 2.60
N VAL A 358 15.68 -0.64 3.29
CA VAL A 358 15.99 -0.28 4.69
C VAL A 358 16.46 1.17 4.76
N ALA A 359 15.68 2.03 5.42
CA ALA A 359 15.97 3.45 5.60
C ALA A 359 16.83 3.74 6.84
N ASN A 360 16.59 3.06 7.96
CA ASN A 360 17.20 3.32 9.27
C ASN A 360 18.75 3.24 9.27
N GLU A 361 19.38 4.41 9.50
CA GLU A 361 20.83 4.60 9.55
C GLU A 361 21.56 3.95 10.76
N GLN A 362 20.83 3.44 11.76
CA GLN A 362 21.42 2.58 12.79
C GLN A 362 21.45 1.12 12.33
N LEU A 363 20.37 0.60 11.73
CA LEU A 363 20.36 -0.76 11.16
C LEU A 363 21.44 -0.92 10.08
N LYS A 364 21.64 0.10 9.24
CA LYS A 364 22.71 0.11 8.22
C LYS A 364 24.13 -0.05 8.76
N LYS A 365 24.36 0.29 10.04
CA LYS A 365 25.66 0.18 10.72
C LYS A 365 25.86 -1.18 11.40
N ILE A 366 24.83 -2.00 11.52
CA ILE A 366 24.93 -3.34 12.09
C ILE A 366 25.71 -4.24 11.11
N PRO A 367 26.75 -4.98 11.55
CA PRO A 367 27.55 -5.84 10.67
C PRO A 367 26.72 -6.80 9.84
N THR A 368 25.71 -7.44 10.44
CA THR A 368 24.82 -8.38 9.75
C THR A 368 24.09 -7.73 8.57
N TYR A 369 23.78 -6.42 8.60
CA TYR A 369 23.19 -5.72 7.45
C TYR A 369 24.20 -5.54 6.32
N PHE A 370 25.34 -4.89 6.57
CA PHE A 370 26.26 -4.55 5.47
C PHE A 370 27.00 -5.78 4.92
N LEU A 371 27.21 -6.83 5.73
CA LEU A 371 27.72 -8.11 5.26
C LEU A 371 26.68 -8.86 4.40
N SER A 372 25.38 -8.75 4.73
CA SER A 372 24.29 -9.27 3.89
C SER A 372 24.21 -8.52 2.56
N LEU A 373 24.20 -7.18 2.58
CA LEU A 373 24.15 -6.36 1.37
C LEU A 373 25.37 -6.59 0.47
N ALA A 374 26.57 -6.73 1.04
CA ALA A 374 27.76 -7.10 0.29
C ALA A 374 27.61 -8.47 -0.40
N ARG A 375 27.04 -9.48 0.28
CA ARG A 375 26.76 -10.79 -0.32
C ARG A 375 25.74 -10.72 -1.45
N ALA A 376 24.68 -9.93 -1.28
CA ALA A 376 23.68 -9.70 -2.33
C ALA A 376 24.32 -9.07 -3.57
N TYR A 377 25.09 -7.98 -3.39
CA TYR A 377 25.83 -7.35 -4.47
C TYR A 377 26.80 -8.30 -5.18
N ILE A 378 27.63 -9.05 -4.44
CA ILE A 378 28.57 -10.01 -5.02
C ILE A 378 27.83 -11.03 -5.89
N ARG A 379 26.82 -11.71 -5.34
CA ARG A 379 26.06 -12.73 -6.08
C ARG A 379 25.31 -12.17 -7.29
N ASN A 380 24.93 -10.89 -7.27
CA ASN A 380 24.31 -10.18 -8.39
C ASN A 380 25.33 -9.56 -9.37
N GLY A 381 26.62 -9.90 -9.27
CA GLY A 381 27.68 -9.44 -10.18
C GLY A 381 28.17 -8.00 -9.92
N LYS A 382 27.80 -7.40 -8.79
CA LYS A 382 28.09 -6.02 -8.39
C LYS A 382 29.21 -5.94 -7.35
N SER A 383 30.28 -6.72 -7.52
CA SER A 383 31.40 -6.80 -6.56
C SER A 383 32.07 -5.44 -6.29
N ASN A 384 31.98 -4.50 -7.23
CA ASN A 384 32.38 -3.10 -7.03
C ASN A 384 31.59 -2.41 -5.90
N MET A 385 30.28 -2.65 -5.81
CA MET A 385 29.43 -2.08 -4.76
C MET A 385 29.77 -2.68 -3.38
N ALA A 386 30.10 -3.97 -3.34
CA ALA A 386 30.60 -4.61 -2.12
C ALA A 386 31.98 -4.05 -1.71
N TRP A 387 32.87 -3.77 -2.67
CA TRP A 387 34.13 -3.10 -2.43
C TRP A 387 33.95 -1.64 -1.94
N GLU A 388 32.93 -0.92 -2.42
CA GLU A 388 32.58 0.40 -1.89
C GLU A 388 32.08 0.38 -0.45
N ILE A 389 31.36 -0.68 -0.02
CA ILE A 389 31.03 -0.85 1.40
C ILE A 389 32.32 -0.99 2.20
N TYR A 390 33.30 -1.77 1.71
CA TYR A 390 34.61 -1.89 2.35
C TYR A 390 35.38 -0.56 2.41
N THR A 391 35.45 0.23 1.33
CA THR A 391 36.18 1.51 1.36
C THR A 391 35.58 2.51 2.36
N LYS A 392 34.26 2.50 2.55
CA LYS A 392 33.54 3.29 3.57
C LYS A 392 33.80 2.79 5.00
N LEU A 393 34.22 1.53 5.18
CA LEU A 393 34.43 0.86 6.47
C LEU A 393 35.90 0.61 6.85
N ILE A 394 36.90 1.08 6.10
CA ILE A 394 38.35 0.81 6.33
C ILE A 394 38.81 1.03 7.79
N LYS A 395 38.15 1.93 8.55
CA LYS A 395 38.46 2.26 9.95
C LYS A 395 37.67 1.46 11.01
N SER A 396 36.94 0.41 10.61
CA SER A 396 36.12 -0.44 11.49
C SER A 396 36.75 -1.82 11.68
N ASP A 397 36.62 -2.40 12.88
CA ASP A 397 37.06 -3.77 13.19
C ASP A 397 36.33 -4.84 12.33
N ASP A 398 35.15 -4.51 11.79
CA ASP A 398 34.41 -5.36 10.87
C ASP A 398 34.96 -5.36 9.43
N ALA A 399 35.90 -4.46 9.09
CA ALA A 399 36.47 -4.35 7.74
C ALA A 399 37.15 -5.66 7.30
N VAL A 400 37.83 -6.35 8.21
CA VAL A 400 38.46 -7.66 7.95
C VAL A 400 37.40 -8.75 7.71
N LYS A 401 36.27 -8.72 8.42
CA LYS A 401 35.16 -9.67 8.22
C LYS A 401 34.52 -9.48 6.84
N LEU A 402 34.33 -8.22 6.43
CA LEU A 402 33.85 -7.88 5.09
C LEU A 402 34.85 -8.26 4.00
N LEU A 403 36.13 -7.96 4.15
CA LEU A 403 37.19 -8.40 3.23
C LEU A 403 37.21 -9.92 3.04
N ARG A 404 37.09 -10.70 4.13
CA ARG A 404 37.01 -12.16 4.07
C ARG A 404 35.78 -12.64 3.29
N ILE A 405 34.65 -11.93 3.35
CA ILE A 405 33.46 -12.21 2.53
C ILE A 405 33.70 -11.85 1.06
N ILE A 406 34.20 -10.65 0.75
CA ILE A 406 34.46 -10.24 -0.64
C ILE A 406 35.49 -11.17 -1.29
N ALA A 407 36.61 -11.47 -0.61
CA ALA A 407 37.65 -12.36 -1.10
C ALA A 407 37.11 -13.74 -1.52
N ASN A 408 36.35 -14.40 -0.62
CA ASN A 408 35.88 -15.77 -0.83
C ASN A 408 34.65 -15.85 -1.75
N ASP A 409 33.65 -14.98 -1.58
CA ASP A 409 32.41 -15.08 -2.34
C ASP A 409 32.60 -14.56 -3.78
N CYS A 410 33.47 -13.56 -4.02
CA CYS A 410 33.87 -13.19 -5.38
C CYS A 410 34.65 -14.31 -6.09
N TYR A 411 35.51 -15.05 -5.36
CA TYR A 411 36.24 -16.20 -5.92
C TYR A 411 35.28 -17.30 -6.40
N LYS A 412 34.23 -17.60 -5.63
CA LYS A 412 33.23 -18.63 -5.94
C LYS A 412 32.44 -18.33 -7.22
N ILE A 413 32.02 -17.08 -7.43
CA ILE A 413 31.32 -16.66 -8.65
C ILE A 413 32.28 -16.41 -9.84
N GLY A 414 33.59 -16.43 -9.60
CA GLY A 414 34.61 -16.16 -10.60
C GLY A 414 34.79 -14.68 -10.96
N ASP A 415 34.49 -13.76 -10.03
CA ASP A 415 34.99 -12.38 -10.05
C ASP A 415 36.35 -12.36 -9.35
N TYR A 416 37.36 -12.80 -10.09
CA TYR A 416 38.68 -12.97 -9.52
C TYR A 416 39.44 -11.64 -9.34
N TYR A 417 38.97 -10.54 -9.93
CA TYR A 417 39.63 -9.22 -9.78
C TYR A 417 39.31 -8.61 -8.41
N TYR A 418 38.03 -8.58 -8.01
CA TYR A 418 37.68 -8.13 -6.65
C TYR A 418 38.11 -9.12 -5.57
N SER A 419 38.17 -10.42 -5.90
CA SER A 419 38.80 -11.41 -5.03
C SER A 419 40.30 -11.13 -4.79
N ALA A 420 41.09 -10.90 -5.85
CA ALA A 420 42.52 -10.59 -5.74
C ALA A 420 42.79 -9.31 -4.93
N LYS A 421 42.01 -8.24 -5.15
CA LYS A 421 42.09 -6.99 -4.36
C LYS A 421 41.79 -7.22 -2.88
N SER A 422 40.85 -8.12 -2.58
CA SER A 422 40.47 -8.44 -1.20
C SER A 422 41.52 -9.30 -0.50
N PHE A 423 42.09 -10.29 -1.18
CA PHE A 423 43.22 -11.06 -0.65
C PHE A 423 44.48 -10.19 -0.44
N ASP A 424 44.76 -9.24 -1.34
CA ASP A 424 45.85 -8.27 -1.18
C ASP A 424 45.67 -7.33 0.02
N ALA A 425 44.43 -6.92 0.30
CA ALA A 425 44.09 -6.14 1.49
C ALA A 425 44.19 -6.99 2.78
N LEU A 426 43.79 -8.26 2.73
CA LEU A 426 43.91 -9.19 3.86
C LEU A 426 45.37 -9.53 4.19
N GLU A 427 46.21 -9.82 3.19
CA GLU A 427 47.65 -10.08 3.36
C GLU A 427 48.40 -8.91 4.00
N ARG A 428 47.91 -7.67 3.79
CA ARG A 428 48.43 -6.45 4.44
C ARG A 428 47.83 -6.16 5.82
N ALA A 429 46.69 -6.76 6.17
CA ALA A 429 46.02 -6.58 7.45
C ALA A 429 46.40 -7.66 8.48
N GLU A 430 46.58 -8.91 8.04
CA GLU A 430 46.84 -10.07 8.88
C GLU A 430 47.85 -11.01 8.17
N PRO A 431 48.97 -11.40 8.82
CA PRO A 431 49.96 -12.29 8.21
C PRO A 431 49.44 -13.73 8.17
N ASN A 432 48.90 -14.15 7.02
CA ASN A 432 48.43 -15.52 6.79
C ASN A 432 48.86 -16.01 5.38
N PRO A 433 49.64 -17.11 5.26
CA PRO A 433 50.10 -17.65 3.98
C PRO A 433 48.97 -17.90 2.97
N HIS A 434 47.78 -18.31 3.41
CA HIS A 434 46.66 -18.61 2.53
C HIS A 434 46.10 -17.37 1.80
N TYR A 435 46.38 -16.15 2.27
CA TYR A 435 45.98 -14.93 1.55
C TYR A 435 46.86 -14.68 0.32
N TRP A 436 48.16 -14.97 0.40
CA TRP A 436 49.03 -15.01 -0.78
C TRP A 436 48.56 -16.10 -1.77
N GLU A 437 48.22 -17.30 -1.28
CA GLU A 437 47.75 -18.39 -2.13
C GLU A 437 46.42 -18.07 -2.83
N GLY A 438 45.48 -17.48 -2.11
CA GLY A 438 44.21 -16.98 -2.63
C GLY A 438 44.41 -15.86 -3.66
N LYS A 439 45.30 -14.90 -3.39
CA LYS A 439 45.67 -13.83 -4.33
C LYS A 439 46.26 -14.41 -5.62
N ARG A 440 47.24 -15.32 -5.50
CA ARG A 440 47.86 -16.03 -6.64
C ARG A 440 46.81 -16.77 -7.48
N GLY A 441 45.92 -17.54 -6.85
CA GLY A 441 44.82 -18.24 -7.53
C GLY A 441 43.87 -17.29 -8.24
N ALA A 442 43.52 -16.17 -7.60
CA ALA A 442 42.62 -15.16 -8.15
C ALA A 442 43.25 -14.46 -9.38
N VAL A 443 44.51 -14.04 -9.33
CA VAL A 443 45.16 -13.37 -10.49
C VAL A 443 45.28 -14.32 -11.68
N VAL A 444 45.54 -15.62 -11.47
CA VAL A 444 45.47 -16.65 -12.52
C VAL A 444 44.03 -16.80 -13.06
N GLY A 445 43.02 -16.69 -12.19
CA GLY A 445 41.61 -16.63 -12.58
C GLY A 445 41.26 -15.42 -13.47
N VAL A 446 41.81 -14.24 -13.17
CA VAL A 446 41.67 -13.04 -14.03
C VAL A 446 42.29 -13.30 -15.40
N PHE A 447 43.51 -13.87 -15.44
CA PHE A 447 44.17 -14.22 -16.70
C PHE A 447 43.34 -15.19 -17.56
N LYS A 448 42.80 -16.24 -16.93
CA LYS A 448 41.87 -17.18 -17.59
C LYS A 448 40.64 -16.45 -18.16
N LYS A 449 40.01 -15.56 -17.39
CA LYS A 449 38.85 -14.78 -17.86
C LYS A 449 39.18 -13.83 -19.02
N VAL A 450 40.41 -13.31 -19.11
CA VAL A 450 40.87 -12.50 -20.26
C VAL A 450 41.09 -13.36 -21.51
N ILE A 451 41.69 -14.56 -21.38
CA ILE A 451 41.78 -15.51 -22.51
C ILE A 451 40.38 -15.91 -23.00
N GLU A 452 39.45 -16.16 -22.09
CA GLU A 452 38.04 -16.45 -22.40
C GLU A 452 37.23 -15.24 -22.92
N GLN A 453 37.86 -14.07 -23.10
CA GLN A 453 37.23 -12.80 -23.51
C GLN A 453 36.09 -12.30 -22.60
N LYS A 454 36.04 -12.78 -21.35
CA LYS A 454 35.01 -12.46 -20.34
C LYS A 454 35.42 -11.33 -19.38
N THR A 455 36.59 -10.74 -19.56
CA THR A 455 37.14 -9.67 -18.70
C THR A 455 38.14 -8.83 -19.51
N SER A 456 38.28 -7.56 -19.16
CA SER A 456 39.21 -6.62 -19.83
C SER A 456 40.68 -6.90 -19.51
N VAL A 457 41.56 -6.54 -20.45
CA VAL A 457 43.02 -6.59 -20.28
C VAL A 457 43.49 -5.60 -19.20
N SER A 458 42.73 -4.54 -18.89
CA SER A 458 43.02 -3.61 -17.79
C SER A 458 42.98 -4.28 -16.42
N HIS A 459 41.94 -5.08 -16.13
CA HIS A 459 41.84 -5.82 -14.87
C HIS A 459 42.99 -6.83 -14.71
N LEU A 460 43.49 -7.43 -15.81
CA LEU A 460 44.68 -8.28 -15.76
C LEU A 460 45.95 -7.48 -15.45
N HIS A 461 46.14 -6.30 -16.03
CA HIS A 461 47.29 -5.45 -15.73
C HIS A 461 47.31 -5.02 -14.26
N GLU A 462 46.16 -4.58 -13.73
CA GLU A 462 46.01 -4.25 -12.31
C GLU A 462 46.20 -5.47 -11.39
N ALA A 463 45.66 -6.63 -11.77
CA ALA A 463 45.82 -7.87 -11.02
C ALA A 463 47.29 -8.35 -10.98
N VAL A 464 48.04 -8.16 -12.06
CA VAL A 464 49.50 -8.40 -12.10
C VAL A 464 50.24 -7.44 -11.16
N ILE A 465 49.88 -6.16 -11.13
CA ILE A 465 50.45 -5.17 -10.19
C ILE A 465 50.21 -5.57 -8.71
N LEU A 466 49.15 -6.33 -8.39
CA LEU A 466 48.95 -6.89 -7.05
C LEU A 466 49.90 -8.07 -6.73
N LEU A 467 50.34 -8.84 -7.73
CA LEU A 467 51.40 -9.83 -7.53
C LEU A 467 52.76 -9.15 -7.38
N GLU A 468 53.09 -8.17 -8.22
CA GLU A 468 54.38 -7.46 -8.23
C GLU A 468 54.68 -6.73 -6.91
N LYS A 469 53.65 -6.34 -6.15
CA LYS A 469 53.78 -5.77 -4.80
C LYS A 469 54.14 -6.81 -3.71
N SER A 470 54.14 -8.10 -4.04
CA SER A 470 54.33 -9.21 -3.10
C SER A 470 55.78 -9.69 -3.12
N ARG A 471 56.42 -9.85 -1.96
CA ARG A 471 57.83 -10.29 -1.85
C ARG A 471 58.03 -11.80 -2.03
N HIS A 472 57.20 -12.47 -2.85
CA HIS A 472 57.18 -13.92 -2.97
C HIS A 472 57.98 -14.41 -4.20
N PRO A 473 58.90 -15.38 -4.08
CA PRO A 473 59.80 -15.80 -5.18
C PRO A 473 59.13 -16.26 -6.48
N GLN A 474 57.85 -16.66 -6.44
CA GLN A 474 57.11 -17.10 -7.64
C GLN A 474 56.60 -15.95 -8.54
N VAL A 475 56.63 -14.69 -8.08
CA VAL A 475 56.04 -13.55 -8.81
C VAL A 475 56.65 -13.37 -10.20
N GLU A 476 57.98 -13.31 -10.28
CA GLU A 476 58.74 -13.10 -11.52
C GLU A 476 58.50 -14.18 -12.58
N HIS A 477 58.34 -15.43 -12.13
CA HIS A 477 58.02 -16.56 -13.02
C HIS A 477 56.58 -16.48 -13.56
N ILE A 478 55.63 -15.96 -12.78
CA ILE A 478 54.23 -15.83 -13.19
C ILE A 478 54.07 -14.68 -14.19
N THR A 479 54.62 -13.50 -13.91
CA THR A 479 54.48 -12.32 -14.78
C THR A 479 55.14 -12.52 -16.15
N SER A 480 56.33 -13.14 -16.19
CA SER A 480 57.06 -13.48 -17.41
C SER A 480 56.23 -14.32 -18.40
N ASN A 481 55.40 -15.24 -17.88
CA ASN A 481 54.58 -16.12 -18.72
C ASN A 481 53.33 -15.41 -19.28
N PHE A 482 52.73 -14.48 -18.54
CA PHE A 482 51.58 -13.70 -19.03
C PHE A 482 51.95 -12.78 -20.20
N ILE A 483 53.17 -12.24 -20.23
CA ILE A 483 53.63 -11.36 -21.32
C ILE A 483 53.72 -12.11 -22.66
N ARG A 484 54.19 -13.36 -22.66
CA ARG A 484 54.36 -14.19 -23.88
C ARG A 484 53.06 -14.46 -24.64
N LEU A 485 51.92 -14.53 -23.94
CA LEU A 485 50.63 -14.89 -24.53
C LEU A 485 49.87 -13.71 -25.16
N LYS A 486 50.44 -12.50 -25.16
CA LYS A 486 49.80 -11.27 -25.65
C LYS A 486 49.84 -11.06 -27.17
N MET A 487 50.51 -11.94 -27.93
CA MET A 487 50.76 -11.75 -29.38
C MET A 487 49.88 -12.58 -30.35
N SER A 488 49.07 -13.54 -29.87
CA SER A 488 48.53 -14.61 -30.73
C SER A 488 47.04 -14.51 -31.12
N SER A 489 46.30 -13.47 -30.72
CA SER A 489 44.83 -13.48 -30.72
C SER A 489 44.11 -12.35 -31.49
N LEU A 490 44.80 -11.63 -32.40
CA LEU A 490 44.24 -10.49 -33.15
C LEU A 490 44.36 -10.64 -34.69
N LEU A 491 43.59 -11.54 -35.30
CA LEU A 491 43.37 -11.55 -36.76
C LEU A 491 42.05 -12.26 -37.17
N SER A 492 41.49 -11.86 -38.33
CA SER A 492 40.24 -12.31 -38.98
C SER A 492 38.92 -11.90 -38.28
N ALA A 493 37.78 -11.64 -38.96
CA ALA A 493 37.45 -11.73 -40.40
C ALA A 493 36.51 -10.56 -40.86
N LYS A 494 36.13 -10.51 -42.16
CA LYS A 494 35.30 -9.46 -42.82
C LYS A 494 34.02 -10.03 -43.49
N GLY A 495 33.01 -9.17 -43.70
CA GLY A 495 31.93 -9.30 -44.70
C GLY A 495 30.69 -8.44 -44.34
N THR A 496 30.17 -7.45 -45.10
CA THR A 496 29.52 -7.42 -46.45
C THR A 496 28.11 -8.07 -46.51
N SER A 497 27.04 -7.49 -47.10
CA SER A 497 26.82 -6.15 -47.72
C SER A 497 25.34 -5.94 -48.22
N THR A 498 24.88 -4.67 -48.38
CA THR A 498 23.78 -4.19 -49.30
C THR A 498 22.31 -4.69 -49.12
N LYS A 499 21.20 -4.03 -49.52
CA LYS A 499 20.86 -2.67 -50.06
C LYS A 499 19.33 -2.33 -49.89
N SER A 500 18.94 -1.12 -50.33
CA SER A 500 17.61 -0.44 -50.51
C SER A 500 16.43 -1.28 -51.07
N SER A 501 15.14 -0.84 -51.22
CA SER A 501 14.47 0.47 -51.45
C SER A 501 12.90 0.32 -51.37
N VAL A 502 11.93 1.28 -51.48
CA VAL A 502 11.74 2.76 -51.25
C VAL A 502 10.28 3.19 -51.66
N GLN A 503 9.62 4.15 -50.93
CA GLN A 503 8.41 4.97 -51.31
C GLN A 503 7.00 4.27 -51.53
N SER A 504 5.81 4.92 -51.53
CA SER A 504 5.30 6.27 -51.10
C SER A 504 3.75 6.41 -51.15
N ASP A 505 3.17 7.37 -50.41
CA ASP A 505 1.98 8.23 -50.75
C ASP A 505 0.55 7.58 -50.91
N LYS A 506 -0.62 8.27 -50.77
CA LYS A 506 -0.98 9.72 -50.62
C LYS A 506 -2.44 9.95 -50.10
N SER A 507 -2.70 11.14 -49.49
CA SER A 507 -3.90 12.06 -49.54
C SER A 507 -5.36 11.56 -49.80
N SER A 508 -6.48 12.17 -49.32
CA SER A 508 -6.76 13.32 -48.41
C SER A 508 -8.28 13.56 -48.22
N SER A 509 -8.66 14.50 -47.33
CA SER A 509 -9.90 15.35 -47.29
C SER A 509 -11.30 14.68 -47.13
N SER A 510 -12.28 15.08 -46.28
CA SER A 510 -12.62 16.24 -45.42
C SER A 510 -13.73 17.20 -45.93
N THR A 511 -14.93 17.18 -45.31
CA THR A 511 -15.84 18.34 -45.01
C THR A 511 -17.06 17.81 -44.22
N HIS A 512 -17.45 18.28 -43.02
CA HIS A 512 -17.99 19.59 -42.59
C HIS A 512 -19.41 19.98 -43.08
N SER A 513 -20.41 19.93 -42.18
CA SER A 513 -21.49 20.95 -42.04
C SER A 513 -22.19 20.84 -40.66
N LYS A 514 -23.20 21.66 -40.36
CA LYS A 514 -23.74 21.91 -38.99
C LYS A 514 -25.29 21.94 -38.97
N SER A 515 -25.94 21.47 -37.89
CA SER A 515 -26.55 22.37 -36.85
C SER A 515 -27.69 21.79 -35.96
N ARG A 516 -27.76 22.35 -34.74
CA ARG A 516 -28.95 22.67 -33.89
C ARG A 516 -30.01 21.60 -33.50
N LYS A 517 -29.70 20.93 -32.37
CA LYS A 517 -30.50 20.79 -31.12
C LYS A 517 -32.05 20.80 -31.18
N HIS A 518 -32.64 19.77 -30.55
CA HIS A 518 -33.91 19.84 -29.81
C HIS A 518 -33.70 19.30 -28.38
N TRP A 519 -34.62 19.57 -27.45
CA TRP A 519 -34.52 19.12 -26.06
C TRP A 519 -35.56 18.04 -25.73
N ALA A 520 -35.10 16.79 -25.68
CA ALA A 520 -35.85 15.66 -25.12
C ALA A 520 -34.85 14.66 -24.51
N LEU A 521 -35.27 13.90 -23.49
CA LEU A 521 -34.46 12.81 -22.94
C LEU A 521 -34.51 11.53 -23.79
N SER A 522 -35.12 11.60 -24.98
CA SER A 522 -34.94 10.69 -26.12
C SER A 522 -34.10 11.39 -27.19
N GLY A 523 -32.92 10.87 -27.51
CA GLY A 523 -31.99 11.48 -28.46
C GLY A 523 -30.93 12.42 -27.84
N THR A 524 -30.59 12.25 -26.56
CA THR A 524 -29.43 12.94 -25.98
C THR A 524 -28.13 12.40 -26.54
N ASP A 525 -27.35 13.29 -27.16
CA ASP A 525 -25.94 13.10 -27.51
C ASP A 525 -25.16 12.43 -26.36
N PRO A 526 -24.64 11.19 -26.53
CA PRO A 526 -24.01 10.44 -25.44
C PRO A 526 -22.76 11.13 -24.86
N SER A 527 -22.08 12.01 -25.62
CA SER A 527 -20.94 12.80 -25.11
C SER A 527 -21.32 13.71 -23.93
N LYS A 528 -22.62 14.00 -23.75
CA LYS A 528 -23.17 14.91 -22.73
C LYS A 528 -23.86 14.18 -21.58
N GLN A 529 -23.77 12.85 -21.52
CA GLN A 529 -24.33 12.04 -20.44
C GLN A 529 -23.35 11.90 -19.26
N VAL A 530 -23.90 11.74 -18.06
CA VAL A 530 -23.15 11.35 -16.86
C VAL A 530 -23.40 9.87 -16.60
N PHE A 531 -22.33 9.07 -16.75
CA PHE A 531 -22.35 7.62 -16.60
C PHE A 531 -22.15 7.22 -15.14
N ALA A 532 -22.75 6.09 -14.72
CA ALA A 532 -22.79 5.69 -13.31
C ALA A 532 -22.32 4.24 -13.11
N ASN A 533 -21.16 4.07 -12.48
CA ASN A 533 -20.64 2.76 -12.06
C ASN A 533 -21.24 2.31 -10.71
N ARG A 534 -21.61 3.26 -9.85
CA ARG A 534 -22.32 3.02 -8.59
C ARG A 534 -23.37 4.10 -8.37
N SER A 535 -24.54 3.69 -7.86
CA SER A 535 -25.70 4.59 -7.76
C SER A 535 -25.44 5.80 -6.86
N VAL A 536 -25.72 7.01 -7.36
CA VAL A 536 -25.58 8.30 -6.65
C VAL A 536 -26.93 9.01 -6.65
N TYR A 537 -27.47 9.27 -5.47
CA TYR A 537 -28.65 10.12 -5.30
C TYR A 537 -28.20 11.53 -4.95
N LEU A 538 -28.31 12.47 -5.89
CA LEU A 538 -27.79 13.84 -5.71
C LEU A 538 -28.44 14.56 -4.52
N LYS A 539 -29.70 14.24 -4.20
CA LYS A 539 -30.41 14.75 -3.01
C LYS A 539 -29.74 14.40 -1.66
N LYS A 540 -28.79 13.45 -1.64
CA LYS A 540 -27.99 13.10 -0.45
C LYS A 540 -26.59 13.75 -0.44
N ILE A 541 -26.22 14.47 -1.49
CA ILE A 541 -24.97 15.23 -1.56
C ILE A 541 -25.23 16.63 -1.00
N ARG A 542 -24.44 17.05 -0.01
CA ARG A 542 -24.44 18.42 0.51
C ARG A 542 -23.20 19.21 0.10
N TYR A 543 -22.13 18.53 -0.29
CA TYR A 543 -20.83 19.12 -0.52
C TYR A 543 -20.31 18.74 -1.91
N TYR A 544 -20.11 19.74 -2.77
CA TYR A 544 -19.64 19.58 -4.15
C TYR A 544 -18.24 20.18 -4.25
N GLY A 545 -17.24 19.31 -4.31
CA GLY A 545 -15.84 19.71 -4.38
C GLY A 545 -15.27 19.52 -5.78
N PHE A 546 -14.45 20.46 -6.24
CA PHE A 546 -13.85 20.46 -7.57
C PHE A 546 -12.32 20.60 -7.48
N ASP A 547 -11.57 19.92 -8.36
CA ASP A 547 -10.27 20.43 -8.81
C ASP A 547 -10.47 21.54 -9.87
N MET A 548 -9.43 22.35 -10.07
CA MET A 548 -9.35 23.33 -11.15
C MET A 548 -8.87 22.66 -12.45
N ASP A 549 -7.64 22.18 -12.47
CA ASP A 549 -6.94 21.74 -13.67
C ASP A 549 -7.60 20.50 -14.30
N PHE A 550 -7.74 20.50 -15.63
CA PHE A 550 -8.47 19.52 -16.46
C PHE A 550 -9.92 19.18 -16.05
N THR A 551 -10.44 19.84 -15.02
CA THR A 551 -11.70 19.53 -14.34
C THR A 551 -12.71 20.65 -14.51
N LEU A 552 -12.31 21.88 -14.13
CA LEU A 552 -12.99 23.14 -14.45
C LEU A 552 -12.29 23.86 -15.61
N ALA A 553 -10.96 23.92 -15.56
CA ALA A 553 -10.08 24.49 -16.56
C ALA A 553 -9.55 23.39 -17.48
N ILE A 554 -10.28 23.09 -18.56
CA ILE A 554 -9.85 22.12 -19.56
C ILE A 554 -8.85 22.80 -20.50
N TYR A 555 -7.64 22.26 -20.61
CA TYR A 555 -6.61 22.77 -21.51
C TYR A 555 -6.90 22.38 -22.97
N LYS A 556 -6.49 23.23 -23.90
CA LYS A 556 -6.61 23.00 -25.35
C LYS A 556 -5.48 22.10 -25.84
N SER A 557 -5.82 20.89 -26.26
CA SER A 557 -4.94 19.97 -26.98
C SER A 557 -5.10 20.17 -28.50
N PRO A 558 -4.02 20.11 -29.31
CA PRO A 558 -2.63 19.82 -28.93
C PRO A 558 -1.82 21.05 -28.48
N ASP A 559 -2.37 22.28 -28.56
CA ASP A 559 -1.62 23.52 -28.29
C ASP A 559 -0.86 23.52 -26.95
N TYR A 560 -1.53 23.09 -25.86
CA TYR A 560 -0.93 23.01 -24.54
C TYR A 560 0.06 21.84 -24.39
N ASP A 561 -0.20 20.71 -25.05
CA ASP A 561 0.69 19.55 -25.03
C ASP A 561 2.02 19.86 -25.74
N ILE A 562 1.95 20.63 -26.85
CA ILE A 562 3.11 21.15 -27.57
C ILE A 562 3.90 22.14 -26.69
N LEU A 563 3.22 23.00 -25.92
CA LEU A 563 3.87 23.91 -24.96
C LEU A 563 4.62 23.13 -23.87
N LEU A 564 4.02 22.07 -23.31
CA LEU A 564 4.67 21.18 -22.36
C LEU A 564 5.87 20.45 -22.99
N TYR A 565 5.66 19.81 -24.14
CA TYR A 565 6.69 19.06 -24.86
C TYR A 565 7.94 19.93 -25.12
N ASN A 566 7.75 21.12 -25.70
CA ASN A 566 8.82 22.05 -26.00
C ASN A 566 9.55 22.53 -24.72
N ASN A 567 8.85 22.77 -23.62
CA ASN A 567 9.47 23.15 -22.35
C ASN A 567 10.29 22.02 -21.73
N ILE A 568 9.79 20.78 -21.76
CA ILE A 568 10.52 19.60 -21.26
C ILE A 568 11.76 19.34 -22.11
N ILE A 569 11.63 19.36 -23.44
CA ILE A 569 12.75 19.22 -24.39
C ILE A 569 13.81 20.32 -24.16
N ASN A 570 13.40 21.59 -24.03
CA ASN A 570 14.32 22.69 -23.75
C ASN A 570 15.04 22.51 -22.40
N ARG A 571 14.35 22.01 -21.37
CA ARG A 571 14.98 21.72 -20.07
C ARG A 571 15.99 20.57 -20.18
N LEU A 572 15.71 19.53 -20.95
CA LEU A 572 16.65 18.42 -21.16
C LEU A 572 17.91 18.86 -21.90
N VAL A 573 17.80 19.67 -22.95
CA VAL A 573 18.96 20.23 -23.64
C VAL A 573 19.81 21.10 -22.69
N LEU A 574 19.17 21.91 -21.83
CA LEU A 574 19.87 22.66 -20.77
C LEU A 574 20.52 21.77 -19.69
N LEU A 575 20.14 20.49 -19.59
CA LEU A 575 20.80 19.47 -18.74
C LEU A 575 21.89 18.69 -19.50
N GLY A 576 22.17 19.03 -20.75
CA GLY A 576 23.22 18.41 -21.57
C GLY A 576 22.76 17.30 -22.52
N TYR A 577 21.44 17.13 -22.72
CA TYR A 577 20.95 16.26 -23.80
C TYR A 577 21.25 16.88 -25.18
N PRO A 578 21.46 16.07 -26.24
CA PRO A 578 21.87 16.57 -27.55
C PRO A 578 20.83 17.53 -28.17
N GLU A 579 21.31 18.61 -28.80
CA GLU A 579 20.47 19.61 -29.48
C GLU A 579 19.51 19.00 -30.51
N GLU A 580 19.92 17.90 -31.14
CA GLU A 580 19.14 17.22 -32.18
C GLU A 580 17.77 16.72 -31.72
N ILE A 581 17.53 16.56 -30.41
CA ILE A 581 16.21 16.15 -29.90
C ILE A 581 15.12 17.21 -30.13
N ARG A 582 15.50 18.48 -30.39
CA ARG A 582 14.55 19.55 -30.79
C ARG A 582 13.95 19.36 -32.18
N ASN A 583 14.51 18.47 -33.01
CA ASN A 583 14.04 18.22 -34.37
C ASN A 583 12.85 17.25 -34.45
N PHE A 584 12.45 16.62 -33.34
CA PHE A 584 11.31 15.71 -33.32
C PHE A 584 10.00 16.51 -33.12
N PRO A 585 9.01 16.39 -34.02
CA PRO A 585 7.71 17.01 -33.84
C PRO A 585 6.88 16.23 -32.81
N TYR A 586 5.99 16.94 -32.09
CA TYR A 586 5.03 16.32 -31.19
C TYR A 586 3.91 15.58 -31.96
N GLU A 587 3.77 14.26 -31.76
CA GLU A 587 2.68 13.47 -32.33
C GLU A 587 1.51 13.33 -31.33
N HIS A 588 0.44 14.12 -31.53
CA HIS A 588 -0.74 14.13 -30.65
C HIS A 588 -1.40 12.75 -30.46
N ASP A 589 -1.68 12.03 -31.55
CA ASP A 589 -2.37 10.73 -31.52
C ASP A 589 -1.45 9.53 -31.18
N PHE A 590 -0.23 9.77 -30.65
CA PHE A 590 0.67 8.71 -30.22
C PHE A 590 0.32 8.18 -28.83
N ALA A 591 0.19 9.08 -27.85
CA ALA A 591 0.13 8.72 -26.43
C ALA A 591 -1.26 8.93 -25.84
N ILE A 592 -1.68 8.02 -24.97
CA ILE A 592 -2.95 8.09 -24.23
C ILE A 592 -2.69 7.99 -22.72
N ARG A 593 -3.67 8.44 -21.94
CA ARG A 593 -3.65 8.30 -20.48
C ARG A 593 -3.78 6.83 -20.06
N GLY A 594 -3.28 6.49 -18.86
CA GLY A 594 -3.31 5.14 -18.28
C GLY A 594 -2.17 4.22 -18.72
N LEU A 595 -1.23 4.66 -19.55
CA LEU A 595 -0.08 3.87 -20.01
C LEU A 595 1.00 3.71 -18.93
N TRP A 596 1.81 2.67 -19.08
CA TRP A 596 2.86 2.25 -18.16
C TRP A 596 4.22 2.28 -18.86
N PHE A 597 5.10 3.21 -18.49
CA PHE A 597 6.48 3.23 -19.00
C PHE A 597 7.39 2.37 -18.11
N ASP A 598 7.87 1.25 -18.63
CA ASP A 598 8.84 0.38 -17.96
C ASP A 598 10.26 0.97 -18.09
N ARG A 599 10.75 1.43 -16.94
CA ARG A 599 12.05 2.09 -16.77
C ARG A 599 13.23 1.12 -16.96
N THR A 600 12.97 -0.19 -16.95
CA THR A 600 13.98 -1.24 -17.14
C THR A 600 14.40 -1.37 -18.59
N TYR A 601 13.41 -1.44 -19.49
CA TYR A 601 13.62 -1.78 -20.91
C TYR A 601 13.22 -0.66 -21.89
N GLY A 602 12.76 0.50 -21.41
CA GLY A 602 12.40 1.63 -22.28
C GLY A 602 11.06 1.46 -23.01
N ASN A 603 10.21 0.55 -22.51
CA ASN A 603 8.97 0.14 -23.17
C ASN A 603 7.77 0.91 -22.63
N LEU A 604 6.94 1.46 -23.52
CA LEU A 604 5.62 1.98 -23.19
C LEU A 604 4.57 0.87 -23.37
N LEU A 605 3.91 0.49 -22.28
CA LEU A 605 2.99 -0.64 -22.20
C LEU A 605 1.55 -0.16 -21.95
N LYS A 606 0.61 -0.75 -22.68
CA LYS A 606 -0.82 -0.74 -22.37
C LYS A 606 -1.14 -2.06 -21.68
N VAL A 607 -1.68 -2.02 -20.46
CA VAL A 607 -1.96 -3.22 -19.65
C VAL A 607 -3.43 -3.27 -19.20
N ASP A 608 -3.91 -4.47 -18.85
CA ASP A 608 -5.25 -4.67 -18.29
C ASP A 608 -5.32 -4.47 -16.78
N GLY A 609 -6.52 -4.61 -16.19
CA GLY A 609 -6.77 -4.47 -14.75
C GLY A 609 -6.01 -5.44 -13.83
N PHE A 610 -5.34 -6.46 -14.39
CA PHE A 610 -4.53 -7.41 -13.63
C PHE A 610 -3.01 -7.18 -13.81
N GLY A 611 -2.60 -6.46 -14.86
CA GLY A 611 -1.19 -6.23 -15.22
C GLY A 611 -0.72 -7.04 -16.44
N ASN A 612 -1.62 -7.70 -17.18
CA ASN A 612 -1.25 -8.36 -18.43
C ASN A 612 -1.08 -7.33 -19.55
N ILE A 613 -0.07 -7.51 -20.39
CA ILE A 613 0.22 -6.63 -21.53
C ILE A 613 -0.82 -6.84 -22.64
N LEU A 614 -1.35 -5.72 -23.14
CA LEU A 614 -2.27 -5.63 -24.28
C LEU A 614 -1.50 -5.21 -25.53
N VAL A 615 -0.84 -4.06 -25.46
CA VAL A 615 -0.02 -3.45 -26.52
C VAL A 615 1.30 -2.99 -25.88
N GLY A 616 2.40 -3.05 -26.62
CA GLY A 616 3.69 -2.56 -26.17
C GLY A 616 4.44 -1.86 -27.32
N VAL A 617 5.14 -0.78 -27.00
CA VAL A 617 5.86 0.09 -27.94
C VAL A 617 7.24 0.41 -27.36
N HIS A 618 8.26 0.44 -28.23
CA HIS A 618 9.66 0.69 -27.88
C HIS A 618 10.27 1.64 -28.91
N GLY A 619 10.67 2.84 -28.47
CA GLY A 619 10.79 3.96 -29.40
C GLY A 619 9.47 4.14 -30.17
N HIS A 620 9.53 4.46 -31.46
CA HIS A 620 8.31 4.65 -32.26
C HIS A 620 7.69 3.34 -32.81
N ASN A 621 8.20 2.17 -32.42
CA ASN A 621 7.87 0.86 -33.01
C ASN A 621 7.05 -0.02 -32.05
N TYR A 622 6.06 -0.76 -32.56
CA TYR A 622 5.40 -1.81 -31.79
C TYR A 622 6.36 -2.96 -31.44
N LEU A 623 6.33 -3.43 -30.20
CA LEU A 623 7.08 -4.61 -29.74
C LEU A 623 6.50 -5.87 -30.37
N GLN A 624 7.36 -6.71 -30.97
CA GLN A 624 6.91 -7.98 -31.52
C GLN A 624 6.58 -8.99 -30.41
N ARG A 625 5.78 -10.01 -30.73
CA ARG A 625 5.43 -11.08 -29.77
C ARG A 625 6.67 -11.85 -29.25
N SER A 626 7.77 -11.85 -29.99
CA SER A 626 9.10 -12.31 -29.55
C SER A 626 9.65 -11.45 -28.42
N ASP A 627 9.59 -10.13 -28.58
CA ASP A 627 10.27 -9.16 -27.73
C ASP A 627 9.49 -8.94 -26.44
N ILE A 628 8.16 -8.95 -26.53
CA ILE A 628 7.27 -9.02 -25.36
C ILE A 628 7.57 -10.30 -24.56
N LYS A 629 7.72 -11.47 -25.21
CA LYS A 629 8.12 -12.71 -24.51
C LYS A 629 9.55 -12.64 -23.93
N LYS A 630 10.48 -11.95 -24.60
CA LYS A 630 11.87 -11.81 -24.14
C LYS A 630 11.98 -10.96 -22.88
N HIS A 631 11.31 -9.81 -22.86
CA HIS A 631 11.35 -8.86 -21.74
C HIS A 631 10.33 -9.22 -20.64
N TYR A 632 9.21 -9.85 -21.01
CA TYR A 632 8.11 -10.25 -20.13
C TYR A 632 7.65 -11.70 -20.45
N PRO A 633 8.33 -12.74 -19.94
CA PRO A 633 8.05 -14.15 -20.30
C PRO A 633 6.59 -14.58 -20.11
N SER A 634 5.94 -14.09 -19.06
CA SER A 634 4.52 -14.30 -18.74
C SER A 634 3.56 -13.33 -19.45
N LYS A 635 4.08 -12.40 -20.27
CA LYS A 635 3.37 -11.23 -20.85
C LYS A 635 2.65 -10.37 -19.79
N PHE A 636 3.19 -10.34 -18.59
CA PHE A 636 2.59 -9.73 -17.40
C PHE A 636 3.62 -8.90 -16.65
N ILE A 637 3.20 -7.77 -16.12
CA ILE A 637 3.99 -6.90 -15.26
C ILE A 637 3.26 -6.72 -13.92
N SER A 638 3.96 -7.02 -12.84
CA SER A 638 3.33 -7.15 -11.52
C SER A 638 2.94 -5.80 -10.94
N LEU A 639 1.70 -5.70 -10.44
CA LEU A 639 1.23 -4.60 -9.59
C LEU A 639 2.04 -4.45 -8.28
N ARG A 640 2.92 -5.43 -7.95
CA ARG A 640 3.89 -5.36 -6.84
C ARG A 640 5.24 -4.72 -7.23
N HIS A 641 5.47 -4.44 -8.52
CA HIS A 641 6.73 -3.89 -9.05
C HIS A 641 6.58 -2.50 -9.69
N LEU A 642 5.64 -1.70 -9.17
CA LEU A 642 5.35 -0.36 -9.69
C LEU A 642 6.51 0.63 -9.48
N GLU A 643 7.50 0.34 -8.63
CA GLU A 643 8.74 1.13 -8.52
C GLU A 643 9.57 1.17 -9.83
N LYS A 644 9.39 0.16 -10.69
CA LYS A 644 10.04 0.05 -12.01
C LYS A 644 9.23 0.71 -13.13
N VAL A 645 8.04 1.24 -12.83
CA VAL A 645 7.07 1.73 -13.83
C VAL A 645 6.65 3.16 -13.54
N VAL A 646 6.64 4.02 -14.55
CA VAL A 646 5.92 5.31 -14.48
C VAL A 646 4.52 5.10 -15.05
N VAL A 647 3.48 5.27 -14.23
CA VAL A 647 2.08 5.12 -14.67
C VAL A 647 1.47 6.50 -14.93
N MET A 648 1.12 6.74 -16.18
CA MET A 648 0.75 8.04 -16.74
C MET A 648 -0.74 8.32 -16.49
N ASN A 649 -1.08 8.90 -15.33
CA ASN A 649 -2.45 8.93 -14.78
C ASN A 649 -3.15 10.29 -14.91
N SER A 650 -2.47 11.34 -15.36
CA SER A 650 -3.03 12.67 -15.63
C SER A 650 -2.88 13.04 -17.11
N LEU A 651 -3.64 14.02 -17.59
CA LEU A 651 -3.47 14.55 -18.94
C LEU A 651 -2.14 15.31 -19.09
N PHE A 652 -1.58 15.86 -18.00
CA PHE A 652 -0.21 16.39 -17.99
C PHE A 652 0.86 15.34 -18.36
N ASP A 653 0.60 14.05 -18.14
CA ASP A 653 1.56 12.98 -18.45
C ASP A 653 1.69 12.69 -19.95
N ILE A 654 0.79 13.17 -20.82
CA ILE A 654 0.80 12.82 -22.25
C ILE A 654 2.05 13.35 -22.96
N ALA A 655 2.36 14.64 -22.79
CA ALA A 655 3.57 15.25 -23.36
C ALA A 655 4.85 14.59 -22.82
N HIS A 656 4.89 14.33 -21.51
CA HIS A 656 5.95 13.59 -20.82
C HIS A 656 6.14 12.17 -21.40
N THR A 657 5.05 11.44 -21.64
CA THR A 657 5.06 10.09 -22.25
C THR A 657 5.68 10.12 -23.64
N PHE A 658 5.34 11.12 -24.45
CA PHE A 658 5.90 11.26 -25.80
C PHE A 658 7.38 11.70 -25.78
N VAL A 659 7.80 12.57 -24.84
CA VAL A 659 9.24 12.88 -24.64
C VAL A 659 10.06 11.63 -24.32
N LEU A 660 9.62 10.81 -23.37
CA LEU A 660 10.31 9.57 -23.01
C LEU A 660 10.54 8.70 -24.25
N ILE A 661 9.48 8.43 -25.01
CA ILE A 661 9.55 7.54 -26.17
C ILE A 661 10.28 8.17 -27.37
N THR A 662 10.24 9.49 -27.54
CA THR A 662 11.10 10.23 -28.47
C THR A 662 12.58 9.97 -28.14
N LEU A 663 12.95 10.06 -26.86
CA LEU A 663 14.34 9.86 -26.43
C LEU A 663 14.80 8.41 -26.61
N ILE A 664 13.97 7.42 -26.25
CA ILE A 664 14.25 6.01 -26.56
C ILE A 664 14.50 5.85 -28.07
N HIS A 665 13.61 6.37 -28.91
CA HIS A 665 13.75 6.29 -30.36
C HIS A 665 15.03 6.98 -30.89
N TYR A 666 15.36 8.18 -30.40
CA TYR A 666 16.57 8.90 -30.76
C TYR A 666 17.83 8.11 -30.39
N PHE A 667 18.00 7.75 -29.11
CA PHE A 667 19.20 7.06 -28.64
C PHE A 667 19.38 5.68 -29.27
N ASP A 668 18.29 4.98 -29.59
CA ASP A 668 18.32 3.69 -30.25
C ASP A 668 18.81 3.71 -31.70
N ASN A 669 18.52 4.79 -32.42
CA ASN A 669 18.70 4.87 -33.88
C ASN A 669 19.81 5.85 -34.27
N HIS A 670 20.32 6.67 -33.32
CA HIS A 670 21.38 7.62 -33.59
C HIS A 670 22.77 6.96 -33.55
N LYS A 671 23.45 7.01 -34.70
CA LYS A 671 24.78 6.46 -35.04
C LYS A 671 25.91 6.53 -34.00
N ASN A 672 25.86 7.43 -33.02
CA ASN A 672 26.88 7.57 -31.96
C ASN A 672 26.64 6.63 -30.75
N TYR A 673 25.51 5.93 -30.74
CA TYR A 673 25.05 5.09 -29.63
C TYR A 673 24.85 3.65 -30.10
N THR A 674 25.07 2.68 -29.21
CA THR A 674 24.75 1.26 -29.43
C THR A 674 23.94 0.71 -28.27
N ARG A 675 22.87 -0.05 -28.56
CA ARG A 675 22.04 -0.72 -27.54
C ARG A 675 22.89 -1.65 -26.67
N THR A 676 22.62 -1.70 -25.37
CA THR A 676 23.27 -2.65 -24.47
C THR A 676 22.74 -4.07 -24.69
N ASN A 677 23.58 -5.09 -24.47
CA ASN A 677 23.25 -6.50 -24.76
C ASN A 677 22.07 -7.04 -23.93
N ASP A 678 21.84 -6.49 -22.74
CA ASP A 678 20.72 -6.77 -21.85
C ASP A 678 19.44 -5.98 -22.20
N GLY A 679 19.54 -4.97 -23.08
CA GLY A 679 18.42 -4.15 -23.52
C GLY A 679 17.95 -3.09 -22.53
N THR A 680 18.78 -2.70 -21.56
CA THR A 680 18.43 -1.73 -20.50
C THR A 680 18.84 -0.27 -20.79
N GLY A 681 19.53 -0.04 -21.90
CA GLY A 681 19.95 1.29 -22.33
C GLY A 681 20.77 1.29 -23.62
N VAL A 682 21.54 2.36 -23.78
CA VAL A 682 22.54 2.51 -24.85
C VAL A 682 23.92 2.84 -24.28
N ARG A 683 24.96 2.71 -25.11
CA ARG A 683 26.34 3.05 -24.81
C ARG A 683 26.89 4.01 -25.86
N SER A 684 27.68 5.01 -25.43
CA SER A 684 28.54 5.82 -26.30
C SER A 684 29.94 5.90 -25.69
N GLY A 685 30.93 5.35 -26.38
CA GLY A 685 32.28 5.14 -25.81
C GLY A 685 32.20 4.32 -24.51
N ASP A 686 32.80 4.83 -23.45
CA ASP A 686 32.77 4.23 -22.11
C ASP A 686 31.52 4.61 -21.27
N THR A 687 30.66 5.50 -21.78
CA THR A 687 29.44 5.95 -21.08
C THR A 687 28.25 5.05 -21.40
N ILE A 688 27.53 4.60 -20.37
CA ILE A 688 26.25 3.88 -20.50
C ILE A 688 25.13 4.81 -20.06
N ILE A 689 24.11 4.96 -20.91
CA ILE A 689 22.89 5.74 -20.64
C ILE A 689 21.75 4.75 -20.52
N SER A 690 21.26 4.53 -19.29
CA SER A 690 20.15 3.60 -19.04
C SER A 690 18.80 4.24 -19.33
N TYR A 691 17.81 3.44 -19.73
CA TYR A 691 16.43 3.93 -19.86
C TYR A 691 15.83 4.37 -18.52
N LYS A 692 16.33 3.80 -17.41
CA LYS A 692 15.98 4.22 -16.05
C LYS A 692 16.43 5.65 -15.76
N SER A 693 17.67 5.99 -16.11
CA SER A 693 18.23 7.34 -15.90
C SER A 693 17.60 8.36 -16.84
N ILE A 694 17.32 8.01 -18.11
CA ILE A 694 16.52 8.86 -19.00
C ILE A 694 15.15 9.16 -18.37
N ALA A 695 14.48 8.17 -17.78
CA ALA A 695 13.22 8.40 -17.06
C ALA A 695 13.39 9.27 -15.81
N GLU A 696 14.53 9.22 -15.11
CA GLU A 696 14.84 10.08 -13.95
C GLU A 696 15.08 11.54 -14.38
N ASP A 697 15.80 11.76 -15.49
CA ASP A 697 16.05 13.08 -16.06
C ASP A 697 14.78 13.72 -16.63
N VAL A 698 13.94 12.98 -17.34
CA VAL A 698 12.67 13.49 -17.87
C VAL A 698 11.69 13.78 -16.73
N LEU A 699 11.58 12.92 -15.71
CA LEU A 699 10.78 13.24 -14.51
C LEU A 699 11.30 14.50 -13.79
N SER A 700 12.62 14.68 -13.71
CA SER A 700 13.24 15.89 -13.16
C SER A 700 12.89 17.13 -14.00
N ALA A 701 12.96 17.02 -15.33
CA ALA A 701 12.60 18.08 -16.26
C ALA A 701 11.10 18.46 -16.17
N VAL A 702 10.20 17.48 -16.09
CA VAL A 702 8.75 17.68 -15.90
C VAL A 702 8.47 18.40 -14.57
N ASN A 703 9.11 17.98 -13.47
CA ASN A 703 8.96 18.65 -12.18
C ASN A 703 9.45 20.11 -12.22
N TYR A 704 10.60 20.38 -12.84
CA TYR A 704 11.08 21.75 -13.07
C TYR A 704 10.10 22.57 -13.91
N VAL A 705 9.57 21.99 -15.00
CA VAL A 705 8.63 22.67 -15.91
C VAL A 705 7.33 23.09 -15.21
N HIS A 706 6.77 22.26 -14.33
CA HIS A 706 5.53 22.61 -13.61
C HIS A 706 5.70 23.55 -12.40
N ASN A 707 6.90 23.64 -11.81
CA ASN A 707 7.13 24.41 -10.59
C ASN A 707 7.98 25.68 -10.79
N ASP A 708 9.05 25.59 -11.58
CA ASP A 708 10.15 26.57 -11.62
C ASP A 708 10.34 27.26 -12.99
N SER A 709 9.53 26.90 -14.00
CA SER A 709 9.64 27.43 -15.38
C SER A 709 8.60 28.50 -15.73
N SER A 710 8.72 29.08 -16.93
CA SER A 710 7.76 30.05 -17.46
C SER A 710 6.38 29.47 -17.78
N LEU A 711 6.20 28.14 -17.85
CA LEU A 711 4.97 27.47 -18.32
C LEU A 711 3.66 28.13 -17.84
N LYS A 712 3.53 28.34 -16.52
CA LYS A 712 2.33 28.96 -15.92
C LYS A 712 2.13 30.39 -16.40
N THR A 713 3.21 31.17 -16.49
CA THR A 713 3.21 32.54 -17.02
C THR A 713 2.84 32.56 -18.50
N ASP A 714 3.40 31.64 -19.31
CA ASP A 714 3.14 31.54 -20.74
C ASP A 714 1.67 31.21 -21.03
N VAL A 715 1.06 30.36 -20.21
CA VAL A 715 -0.39 30.08 -20.22
C VAL A 715 -1.19 31.31 -19.80
N LEU A 716 -0.84 31.96 -18.68
CA LEU A 716 -1.55 33.15 -18.18
C LEU A 716 -1.50 34.34 -19.16
N GLN A 717 -0.43 34.48 -19.94
CA GLN A 717 -0.32 35.50 -21.00
C GLN A 717 -1.18 35.17 -22.24
N ASN A 718 -1.51 33.89 -22.47
CA ASN A 718 -2.15 33.40 -23.70
C ASN A 718 -3.37 32.52 -23.41
N LEU A 719 -4.19 32.91 -22.42
CA LEU A 719 -5.28 32.09 -21.88
C LEU A 719 -6.28 31.61 -22.93
N GLU A 720 -6.59 32.42 -23.93
CA GLU A 720 -7.48 32.02 -25.04
C GLU A 720 -6.86 30.92 -25.93
N LYS A 721 -5.54 30.88 -26.08
CA LYS A 721 -4.85 29.82 -26.83
C LYS A 721 -4.86 28.50 -26.07
N TYR A 722 -4.66 28.52 -24.76
CA TYR A 722 -4.38 27.30 -23.98
C TYR A 722 -5.56 26.78 -23.13
N ILE A 723 -6.60 27.56 -22.86
CA ILE A 723 -7.73 27.17 -22.00
C ILE A 723 -9.04 27.19 -22.79
N ILE A 724 -9.86 26.13 -22.65
CA ILE A 724 -11.24 26.09 -23.12
C ILE A 724 -12.11 26.90 -22.16
N LYS A 725 -12.71 27.97 -22.66
CA LYS A 725 -13.70 28.77 -21.91
C LYS A 725 -15.09 28.17 -22.11
N ASP A 726 -15.67 27.63 -21.03
CA ASP A 726 -17.01 27.06 -21.03
C ASP A 726 -17.93 27.87 -20.11
N ASP A 727 -18.90 28.58 -20.70
CA ASP A 727 -19.84 29.43 -19.99
C ASP A 727 -20.74 28.66 -18.99
N ARG A 728 -20.79 27.32 -19.06
CA ARG A 728 -21.54 26.45 -18.14
C ARG A 728 -21.00 26.48 -16.70
N ILE A 729 -19.79 26.97 -16.47
CA ILE A 729 -19.20 27.04 -15.12
C ILE A 729 -20.03 27.88 -14.13
N LYS A 730 -20.55 29.04 -14.57
CA LYS A 730 -21.36 29.92 -13.70
C LYS A 730 -22.74 29.34 -13.40
N PRO A 731 -23.52 28.82 -14.39
CA PRO A 731 -24.74 28.07 -14.12
C PRO A 731 -24.53 26.91 -13.16
N LEU A 732 -23.51 26.05 -13.35
CA LEU A 732 -23.32 24.86 -12.50
C LEU A 732 -23.14 25.23 -11.03
N LEU A 733 -22.22 26.16 -10.73
CA LEU A 733 -21.93 26.56 -9.36
C LEU A 733 -23.10 27.32 -8.71
N ARG A 734 -23.87 28.09 -9.49
CA ARG A 734 -25.10 28.76 -9.02
C ARG A 734 -26.22 27.77 -8.74
N GLU A 735 -26.44 26.80 -9.62
CA GLU A 735 -27.50 25.78 -9.50
C GLU A 735 -27.28 24.91 -8.25
N ILE A 736 -26.04 24.50 -7.98
CA ILE A 736 -25.64 23.78 -6.77
C ILE A 736 -25.97 24.59 -5.51
N ASN A 737 -25.52 25.85 -5.46
CA ASN A 737 -25.74 26.73 -4.32
C ASN A 737 -27.24 27.05 -4.12
N ALA A 738 -28.01 27.21 -5.20
CA ALA A 738 -29.46 27.46 -5.16
C ALA A 738 -30.26 26.28 -4.57
N HIS A 739 -29.79 25.04 -4.76
CA HIS A 739 -30.40 23.84 -4.19
C HIS A 739 -29.87 23.50 -2.78
N GLY A 740 -29.13 24.41 -2.14
CA GLY A 740 -28.58 24.21 -0.79
C GLY A 740 -27.37 23.29 -0.71
N GLY A 741 -26.77 22.93 -1.85
CA GLY A 741 -25.44 22.33 -1.89
C GLY A 741 -24.37 23.39 -1.59
N ARG A 742 -23.32 22.99 -0.88
CA ARG A 742 -22.16 23.84 -0.58
C ARG A 742 -21.00 23.48 -1.50
N THR A 743 -20.32 24.49 -2.02
CA THR A 743 -19.29 24.35 -3.07
C THR A 743 -17.89 24.56 -2.50
N PHE A 744 -16.92 23.76 -2.93
CA PHE A 744 -15.51 24.01 -2.59
C PHE A 744 -14.54 23.73 -3.73
N LEU A 745 -13.46 24.52 -3.80
CA LEU A 745 -12.32 24.27 -4.67
C LEU A 745 -11.22 23.59 -3.85
N LEU A 746 -10.60 22.55 -4.40
CA LEU A 746 -9.45 21.85 -3.81
C LEU A 746 -8.46 21.47 -4.92
N THR A 747 -7.45 22.32 -5.13
CA THR A 747 -6.49 22.17 -6.23
C THR A 747 -5.04 22.10 -5.76
N ASN A 748 -4.20 21.47 -6.59
CA ASN A 748 -2.75 21.41 -6.39
C ASN A 748 -2.03 22.68 -6.87
N SER A 749 -2.66 23.47 -7.75
CA SER A 749 -2.15 24.76 -8.21
C SER A 749 -2.06 25.79 -7.09
N ASP A 750 -1.15 26.76 -7.23
CA ASP A 750 -0.93 27.88 -6.31
C ASP A 750 -2.00 28.98 -6.47
N TYR A 751 -2.04 29.93 -5.54
CA TYR A 751 -3.02 31.02 -5.58
C TYR A 751 -2.90 31.93 -6.82
N HIS A 752 -1.69 32.28 -7.27
CA HIS A 752 -1.53 33.24 -8.36
C HIS A 752 -2.03 32.64 -9.68
N TYR A 753 -1.64 31.40 -9.97
CA TYR A 753 -2.10 30.65 -11.14
C TYR A 753 -3.61 30.39 -11.08
N THR A 754 -4.11 29.90 -9.94
CA THR A 754 -5.54 29.63 -9.72
C THR A 754 -6.38 30.91 -9.89
N ASN A 755 -5.93 32.03 -9.31
CA ASN A 755 -6.64 33.30 -9.43
C ASN A 755 -6.64 33.82 -10.87
N GLY A 756 -5.58 33.64 -11.66
CA GLY A 756 -5.54 34.00 -13.07
C GLY A 756 -6.50 33.16 -13.93
N ILE A 757 -6.39 31.83 -13.84
CA ILE A 757 -7.24 30.87 -14.57
C ILE A 757 -8.73 31.10 -14.26
N LEU A 758 -9.10 31.17 -12.97
CA LEU A 758 -10.50 31.36 -12.58
C LEU A 758 -11.02 32.79 -12.83
N SER A 759 -10.14 33.80 -12.90
CA SER A 759 -10.56 35.14 -13.35
C SER A 759 -10.91 35.20 -14.84
N TYR A 760 -10.31 34.36 -15.68
CA TYR A 760 -10.65 34.24 -17.09
C TYR A 760 -11.92 33.41 -17.34
N LEU A 761 -12.10 32.31 -16.59
CA LEU A 761 -13.28 31.42 -16.71
C LEU A 761 -14.53 31.99 -16.03
N ILE A 762 -14.39 32.49 -14.79
CA ILE A 762 -15.51 32.96 -13.97
C ILE A 762 -15.51 34.49 -13.87
N GLY A 763 -14.38 35.13 -13.60
CA GLY A 763 -14.28 36.57 -13.36
C GLY A 763 -13.51 36.88 -12.08
N SER A 764 -13.15 38.15 -11.86
CA SER A 764 -12.40 38.57 -10.66
C SER A 764 -13.10 38.21 -9.34
N ASP A 765 -14.42 38.09 -9.38
CA ASP A 765 -15.34 37.69 -8.32
C ASP A 765 -15.42 36.16 -8.07
N TRP A 766 -14.63 35.33 -8.77
CA TRP A 766 -14.72 33.86 -8.73
C TRP A 766 -14.74 33.25 -7.32
N LYS A 767 -14.05 33.89 -6.36
CA LYS A 767 -13.98 33.52 -4.93
C LYS A 767 -15.36 33.50 -4.24
N THR A 768 -16.36 34.15 -4.82
CA THR A 768 -17.76 34.17 -4.32
C THR A 768 -18.58 32.95 -4.76
N TYR A 769 -18.15 32.20 -5.78
CA TYR A 769 -18.90 31.04 -6.30
C TYR A 769 -18.66 29.78 -5.46
N PHE A 770 -17.56 29.73 -4.71
CA PHE A 770 -17.20 28.66 -3.78
C PHE A 770 -17.41 29.12 -2.33
N ASP A 771 -17.90 28.25 -1.45
CA ASP A 771 -17.96 28.51 0.00
C ASP A 771 -16.60 28.39 0.70
N VAL A 772 -15.67 27.64 0.10
CA VAL A 772 -14.26 27.50 0.52
C VAL A 772 -13.39 27.30 -0.72
N SER A 773 -12.23 27.95 -0.78
CA SER A 773 -11.21 27.68 -1.80
C SER A 773 -9.90 27.24 -1.16
N ILE A 774 -9.37 26.09 -1.58
CA ILE A 774 -8.08 25.53 -1.12
C ILE A 774 -7.15 25.34 -2.31
N VAL A 775 -6.01 26.05 -2.27
CA VAL A 775 -4.88 25.93 -3.20
C VAL A 775 -3.72 25.15 -2.54
N ASP A 776 -2.66 24.85 -3.28
CA ASP A 776 -1.46 24.17 -2.77
C ASP A 776 -1.75 22.85 -2.02
N ALA A 777 -2.83 22.14 -2.37
CA ALA A 777 -3.35 21.03 -1.56
C ALA A 777 -2.38 19.83 -1.47
N LYS A 778 -1.55 19.62 -2.50
CA LYS A 778 -0.60 18.50 -2.65
C LYS A 778 -1.29 17.13 -2.59
N LYS A 779 -2.49 17.01 -3.16
CA LYS A 779 -3.16 15.72 -3.42
C LYS A 779 -2.19 14.80 -4.18
N PRO A 780 -2.08 13.51 -3.83
CA PRO A 780 -2.95 12.76 -2.90
C PRO A 780 -2.63 12.92 -1.40
N LEU A 781 -1.56 13.62 -1.01
CA LEU A 781 -1.12 13.73 0.39
C LEU A 781 -2.23 14.31 1.30
N TRP A 782 -3.02 15.25 0.76
CA TRP A 782 -4.15 15.92 1.41
C TRP A 782 -5.21 14.96 1.99
N PHE A 783 -5.46 13.83 1.32
CA PHE A 783 -6.41 12.80 1.78
C PHE A 783 -5.81 11.85 2.84
N ALA A 784 -4.54 12.02 3.17
CA ALA A 784 -3.81 11.36 4.25
C ALA A 784 -3.39 12.44 5.28
N LYS A 785 -2.10 12.50 5.65
CA LYS A 785 -1.58 13.47 6.63
C LYS A 785 -1.58 14.94 6.16
N GLY A 786 -1.69 15.18 4.85
CA GLY A 786 -1.65 16.51 4.23
C GLY A 786 -0.45 17.36 4.64
N THR A 787 -0.69 18.66 4.83
CA THR A 787 0.27 19.69 5.19
C THR A 787 -0.33 20.70 6.19
N VAL A 788 0.42 21.73 6.58
CA VAL A 788 -0.07 22.81 7.45
C VAL A 788 -1.19 23.59 6.77
N PHE A 789 -2.37 23.69 7.41
CA PHE A 789 -3.49 24.49 6.93
C PHE A 789 -3.21 25.99 7.14
N ARG A 790 -3.25 26.79 6.07
CA ARG A 790 -3.03 28.26 6.14
C ARG A 790 -4.16 29.02 5.45
N GLN A 791 -4.31 30.30 5.78
CA GLN A 791 -5.12 31.25 4.99
C GLN A 791 -4.18 32.03 4.07
N ILE A 792 -4.59 32.28 2.83
CA ILE A 792 -3.92 33.19 1.90
C ILE A 792 -4.33 34.64 2.21
N ASP A 793 -3.39 35.58 2.15
CA ASP A 793 -3.75 36.98 1.92
C ASP A 793 -3.98 37.17 0.41
N THR A 794 -5.23 37.45 0.02
CA THR A 794 -5.64 37.55 -1.38
C THR A 794 -5.15 38.81 -2.09
N ALA A 795 -4.64 39.81 -1.34
CA ALA A 795 -4.04 41.02 -1.89
C ALA A 795 -2.57 40.83 -2.33
N THR A 796 -1.75 40.17 -1.51
CA THR A 796 -0.35 39.82 -1.87
C THR A 796 -0.22 38.46 -2.56
N GLY A 797 -1.20 37.58 -2.38
CA GLY A 797 -1.18 36.18 -2.78
C GLY A 797 -0.41 35.26 -1.84
N THR A 798 0.18 35.77 -0.75
CA THR A 798 1.07 34.99 0.12
C THR A 798 0.32 34.25 1.24
N PRO A 799 0.83 33.09 1.72
CA PRO A 799 0.27 32.42 2.90
C PRO A 799 0.55 33.22 4.17
N LYS A 800 -0.51 33.54 4.93
CA LYS A 800 -0.39 34.20 6.24
C LYS A 800 0.45 33.35 7.21
N ILE A 801 1.10 34.03 8.15
CA ILE A 801 1.93 33.40 9.18
C ILE A 801 1.03 32.68 10.20
N GLY A 802 1.42 31.48 10.63
CA GLY A 802 0.70 30.64 11.58
C GLY A 802 -0.02 29.44 10.95
N ILE A 803 -0.91 28.82 11.73
CA ILE A 803 -1.77 27.70 11.32
C ILE A 803 -3.22 28.18 11.44
N HIS A 804 -4.05 27.97 10.42
CA HIS A 804 -5.46 28.33 10.49
C HIS A 804 -6.24 27.32 11.34
N GLN A 805 -6.96 27.82 12.36
CA GLN A 805 -7.81 27.01 13.26
C GLN A 805 -9.26 27.50 13.31
N GLY A 806 -9.61 28.53 12.55
CA GLY A 806 -10.97 29.07 12.48
C GLY A 806 -11.87 28.26 11.54
N LEU A 807 -13.19 28.47 11.65
CA LEU A 807 -14.13 27.98 10.66
C LEU A 807 -13.84 28.60 9.29
N LEU A 808 -13.90 27.79 8.24
CA LEU A 808 -13.61 28.25 6.88
C LEU A 808 -14.75 29.12 6.34
N LYS A 809 -14.40 30.25 5.72
CA LYS A 809 -15.35 31.30 5.31
C LYS A 809 -15.45 31.43 3.79
N LYS A 810 -16.63 31.87 3.33
CA LYS A 810 -16.89 32.19 1.93
C LYS A 810 -16.10 33.42 1.49
N GLY A 811 -15.49 33.36 0.31
CA GLY A 811 -14.61 34.41 -0.22
C GLY A 811 -13.17 34.38 0.31
N ASP A 812 -12.92 33.75 1.47
CA ASP A 812 -11.56 33.46 1.95
C ASP A 812 -10.92 32.33 1.12
N VAL A 813 -9.59 32.40 0.98
CA VAL A 813 -8.78 31.38 0.30
C VAL A 813 -7.76 30.80 1.28
N TYR A 814 -7.52 29.51 1.16
CA TYR A 814 -6.68 28.72 2.05
C TYR A 814 -5.64 27.92 1.28
N ALA A 815 -4.56 27.51 1.93
CA ALA A 815 -3.48 26.75 1.33
C ALA A 815 -3.14 25.49 2.14
N GLY A 816 -2.85 24.40 1.43
CA GLY A 816 -2.41 23.14 2.02
C GLY A 816 -3.50 22.45 2.85
N GLY A 817 -3.17 22.11 4.10
CA GLY A 817 -4.07 21.40 5.00
C GLY A 817 -4.20 19.91 4.71
N ASN A 818 -5.27 19.31 5.26
CA ASN A 818 -5.67 17.91 5.06
C ASN A 818 -7.21 17.79 5.14
N SER A 819 -7.73 16.63 4.75
CA SER A 819 -9.18 16.35 4.74
C SER A 819 -9.87 16.42 6.10
N ASP A 820 -9.15 16.19 7.19
CA ASP A 820 -9.74 16.01 8.51
C ASP A 820 -9.86 17.35 9.24
N ASP A 821 -8.89 18.24 9.02
CA ASP A 821 -9.03 19.67 9.26
C ASP A 821 -10.13 20.27 8.40
N PHE A 822 -10.22 19.96 7.10
CA PHE A 822 -11.33 20.41 6.27
C PHE A 822 -12.69 19.94 6.81
N ARG A 823 -12.82 18.65 7.16
CA ARG A 823 -14.04 18.08 7.76
C ARG A 823 -14.44 18.84 9.03
N ARG A 824 -13.48 19.14 9.90
CA ARG A 824 -13.65 19.89 11.15
C ARG A 824 -14.01 21.36 10.93
N LEU A 825 -13.25 22.08 10.11
CA LEU A 825 -13.34 23.54 9.96
C LEU A 825 -14.45 23.98 8.98
N PHE A 826 -14.93 23.09 8.11
CA PHE A 826 -16.06 23.34 7.19
C PHE A 826 -17.38 22.67 7.62
N ASN A 827 -17.32 21.77 8.63
CA ASN A 827 -18.41 20.89 9.08
C ASN A 827 -18.92 19.94 7.98
N ALA A 828 -17.99 19.37 7.20
CA ALA A 828 -18.32 18.39 6.17
C ALA A 828 -18.65 17.00 6.75
N ARG A 829 -19.35 16.18 5.97
CA ARG A 829 -19.61 14.77 6.29
C ARG A 829 -19.30 13.91 5.07
N ASP A 830 -18.41 12.95 5.23
CA ASP A 830 -17.74 12.28 4.12
C ASP A 830 -18.67 11.62 3.08
N LYS A 831 -19.74 10.94 3.53
CA LYS A 831 -20.73 10.31 2.65
C LYS A 831 -21.68 11.30 1.97
N GLU A 832 -21.67 12.58 2.38
CA GLU A 832 -22.41 13.69 1.78
C GLU A 832 -21.53 14.54 0.82
N VAL A 833 -20.25 14.19 0.63
CA VAL A 833 -19.34 14.81 -0.34
C VAL A 833 -19.38 14.10 -1.69
N LEU A 834 -19.57 14.86 -2.77
CA LEU A 834 -19.22 14.49 -4.14
C LEU A 834 -17.98 15.28 -4.56
N TYR A 835 -16.86 14.59 -4.76
CA TYR A 835 -15.62 15.19 -5.24
C TYR A 835 -15.40 14.89 -6.72
N ILE A 836 -15.01 15.93 -7.46
CA ILE A 836 -15.00 16.01 -8.92
C ILE A 836 -13.58 16.38 -9.34
N GLY A 837 -12.94 15.52 -10.14
CA GLY A 837 -11.55 15.70 -10.60
C GLY A 837 -11.22 14.80 -11.80
N ASP A 838 -10.15 15.10 -12.54
CA ASP A 838 -9.67 14.28 -13.65
C ASP A 838 -8.75 13.13 -13.18
N HIS A 839 -8.02 13.32 -12.09
CA HIS A 839 -6.90 12.46 -11.75
C HIS A 839 -7.37 11.20 -11.00
N ILE A 840 -7.49 10.10 -11.75
CA ILE A 840 -8.01 8.81 -11.27
C ILE A 840 -7.37 8.30 -9.97
N PHE A 841 -6.07 8.54 -9.77
CA PHE A 841 -5.37 8.19 -8.53
C PHE A 841 -5.49 9.28 -7.45
N GLY A 842 -5.11 10.52 -7.79
CA GLY A 842 -4.99 11.62 -6.84
C GLY A 842 -6.31 12.05 -6.22
N ASP A 843 -7.35 12.19 -7.04
CA ASP A 843 -8.66 12.68 -6.63
C ASP A 843 -9.62 11.53 -6.31
N VAL A 844 -9.77 10.61 -7.26
CA VAL A 844 -10.86 9.62 -7.21
C VAL A 844 -10.48 8.44 -6.30
N LEU A 845 -9.41 7.70 -6.58
CA LEU A 845 -9.04 6.51 -5.79
C LEU A 845 -8.76 6.86 -4.32
N LYS A 846 -8.07 7.98 -4.05
CA LYS A 846 -7.63 8.36 -2.71
C LYS A 846 -8.77 8.93 -1.84
N SER A 847 -9.59 9.86 -2.35
CA SER A 847 -10.79 10.29 -1.60
C SER A 847 -11.75 9.11 -1.36
N LYS A 848 -11.89 8.21 -2.35
CA LYS A 848 -12.74 7.02 -2.24
C LYS A 848 -12.26 6.03 -1.18
N LYS A 849 -10.98 5.66 -1.20
CA LYS A 849 -10.42 4.67 -0.26
C LYS A 849 -10.18 5.20 1.14
N THR A 850 -9.67 6.43 1.28
CA THR A 850 -9.16 6.93 2.56
C THR A 850 -10.18 7.79 3.31
N LYS A 851 -11.23 8.28 2.64
CA LYS A 851 -12.32 9.05 3.27
C LYS A 851 -13.74 8.57 2.92
N GLY A 852 -13.91 7.65 1.95
CA GLY A 852 -15.22 7.09 1.61
C GLY A 852 -16.15 8.04 0.83
N TRP A 853 -15.60 9.11 0.25
CA TRP A 853 -16.35 10.13 -0.49
C TRP A 853 -17.09 9.55 -1.72
N ARG A 854 -18.08 10.29 -2.23
CA ARG A 854 -18.65 10.04 -3.57
C ARG A 854 -17.74 10.70 -4.60
N THR A 855 -17.58 10.08 -5.76
CA THR A 855 -16.57 10.45 -6.74
C THR A 855 -17.15 10.63 -8.14
N PHE A 856 -16.78 11.73 -8.80
CA PHE A 856 -17.03 11.99 -10.21
C PHE A 856 -15.68 12.12 -10.92
N LEU A 857 -15.43 11.29 -11.91
CA LEU A 857 -14.23 11.38 -12.75
C LEU A 857 -14.52 12.20 -14.01
N VAL A 858 -13.72 13.24 -14.26
CA VAL A 858 -13.71 13.95 -15.54
C VAL A 858 -12.74 13.24 -16.49
N VAL A 859 -13.20 12.88 -17.69
CA VAL A 859 -12.41 12.21 -18.72
C VAL A 859 -12.60 12.96 -20.04
N PRO A 860 -11.90 14.09 -20.29
CA PRO A 860 -12.08 14.89 -21.50
C PRO A 860 -11.95 14.08 -22.80
N GLU A 861 -11.11 13.03 -22.80
CA GLU A 861 -10.93 12.11 -23.92
C GLU A 861 -12.23 11.38 -24.33
N LEU A 862 -13.20 11.28 -23.41
CA LEU A 862 -14.43 10.52 -23.59
C LEU A 862 -15.33 11.06 -24.72
N GLU A 863 -15.24 12.34 -25.08
CA GLU A 863 -15.98 12.88 -26.24
C GLU A 863 -15.45 12.32 -27.58
N LYS A 864 -14.12 12.17 -27.72
CA LYS A 864 -13.48 11.49 -28.86
C LYS A 864 -13.80 10.00 -28.86
N GLU A 865 -13.62 9.33 -27.72
CA GLU A 865 -13.90 7.90 -27.54
C GLU A 865 -15.35 7.54 -27.88
N ILE A 866 -16.34 8.34 -27.44
CA ILE A 866 -17.75 8.11 -27.73
C ILE A 866 -18.06 8.30 -29.22
N SER A 867 -17.47 9.30 -29.89
CA SER A 867 -17.64 9.48 -31.33
C SER A 867 -17.16 8.24 -32.10
N ILE A 868 -15.92 7.80 -31.84
CA ILE A 868 -15.30 6.67 -32.52
C ILE A 868 -16.03 5.36 -32.17
N TRP A 869 -16.37 5.14 -30.90
CA TRP A 869 -17.15 3.96 -30.49
C TRP A 869 -18.52 3.88 -31.17
N SER A 870 -19.13 5.03 -31.50
CA SER A 870 -20.43 5.08 -32.19
C SER A 870 -20.30 4.91 -33.70
N GLN A 871 -19.18 5.31 -34.29
CA GLN A 871 -18.87 5.17 -35.72
C GLN A 871 -18.39 3.75 -36.04
N GLU A 872 -17.42 3.25 -35.28
CA GLU A 872 -16.72 1.98 -35.50
C GLU A 872 -17.33 0.81 -34.70
N HIS A 873 -18.60 0.94 -34.27
CA HIS A 873 -19.23 -0.06 -33.40
C HIS A 873 -19.32 -1.46 -34.05
N GLU A 874 -19.47 -1.49 -35.38
CA GLU A 874 -19.57 -2.73 -36.16
C GLU A 874 -18.26 -3.55 -36.10
N LEU A 875 -17.09 -2.91 -36.08
CA LEU A 875 -15.81 -3.60 -35.89
C LEU A 875 -15.76 -4.33 -34.53
N PHE A 876 -16.32 -3.72 -33.48
CA PHE A 876 -16.42 -4.36 -32.17
C PHE A 876 -17.37 -5.57 -32.20
N ILE A 877 -18.54 -5.45 -32.83
CA ILE A 877 -19.51 -6.55 -32.97
C ILE A 877 -18.88 -7.73 -33.74
N ASN A 878 -18.30 -7.46 -34.92
CA ASN A 878 -17.67 -8.47 -35.76
C ASN A 878 -16.53 -9.22 -35.04
N MET A 879 -15.71 -8.50 -34.27
CA MET A 879 -14.67 -9.08 -33.42
C MET A 879 -15.24 -9.94 -32.27
N MET A 880 -16.39 -9.56 -31.69
CA MET A 880 -17.05 -10.37 -30.65
C MET A 880 -17.67 -11.64 -31.22
N GLU A 881 -18.24 -11.57 -32.43
CA GLU A 881 -18.71 -12.78 -33.13
C GLU A 881 -17.58 -13.74 -33.48
N LEU A 882 -16.44 -13.23 -33.98
CA LEU A 882 -15.25 -14.05 -34.22
C LEU A 882 -14.74 -14.70 -32.93
N THR A 883 -14.70 -13.94 -31.83
CA THR A 883 -14.32 -14.46 -30.50
C THR A 883 -15.26 -15.60 -30.07
N LYS A 884 -16.57 -15.43 -30.24
CA LYS A 884 -17.57 -16.47 -29.94
C LYS A 884 -17.44 -17.70 -30.83
N LYS A 885 -17.19 -17.53 -32.14
CA LYS A 885 -16.97 -18.66 -33.08
C LYS A 885 -15.77 -19.49 -32.66
N VAL A 886 -14.67 -18.86 -32.25
CA VAL A 886 -13.48 -19.55 -31.70
C VAL A 886 -13.78 -20.24 -30.35
N GLU A 887 -14.57 -19.62 -29.47
CA GLU A 887 -15.04 -20.27 -28.23
C GLU A 887 -15.90 -21.51 -28.52
N GLU A 888 -16.78 -21.46 -29.52
CA GLU A 888 -17.62 -22.60 -29.93
C GLU A 888 -16.76 -23.76 -30.46
N MET A 889 -15.73 -23.50 -31.28
CA MET A 889 -14.77 -24.52 -31.75
C MET A 889 -13.98 -25.19 -30.61
N TYR A 890 -13.67 -24.47 -29.53
CA TYR A 890 -13.01 -25.05 -28.34
C TYR A 890 -13.90 -26.04 -27.56
N ASN A 891 -15.21 -26.09 -27.84
CA ASN A 891 -16.14 -27.04 -27.21
C ASN A 891 -16.40 -28.29 -28.07
N GLU A 892 -15.77 -28.40 -29.25
CA GLU A 892 -15.88 -29.58 -30.12
C GLU A 892 -14.95 -30.71 -29.66
N ILE A 893 -15.40 -31.96 -29.83
CA ILE A 893 -14.74 -33.14 -29.21
C ILE A 893 -13.40 -33.48 -29.90
N GLU A 894 -13.24 -33.15 -31.18
CA GLU A 894 -12.04 -33.45 -31.98
C GLU A 894 -11.06 -32.27 -32.04
N ILE A 895 -10.54 -31.83 -30.87
CA ILE A 895 -9.66 -30.63 -30.75
C ILE A 895 -8.52 -30.58 -31.80
N MET A 896 -7.96 -31.73 -32.20
CA MET A 896 -6.89 -31.81 -33.20
C MET A 896 -7.32 -31.48 -34.65
N SER A 897 -8.60 -31.62 -35.02
CA SER A 897 -9.06 -31.28 -36.38
C SER A 897 -9.35 -29.78 -36.54
N VAL A 898 -9.68 -29.09 -35.43
CA VAL A 898 -10.01 -27.65 -35.39
C VAL A 898 -8.85 -26.73 -34.96
N GLU A 899 -7.71 -27.24 -34.48
CA GLU A 899 -6.57 -26.43 -34.02
C GLU A 899 -6.10 -25.37 -35.04
N SER A 900 -6.06 -25.74 -36.33
CA SER A 900 -5.67 -24.84 -37.42
C SER A 900 -6.65 -23.67 -37.61
N GLY A 901 -7.95 -23.97 -37.58
CA GLY A 901 -9.02 -22.97 -37.65
C GLY A 901 -9.10 -22.09 -36.40
N ILE A 902 -8.81 -22.65 -35.22
CA ILE A 902 -8.68 -21.91 -33.96
C ILE A 902 -7.50 -20.93 -34.04
N GLN A 903 -6.34 -21.35 -34.55
CA GLN A 903 -5.18 -20.47 -34.73
C GLN A 903 -5.46 -19.34 -35.73
N GLU A 904 -6.19 -19.64 -36.81
CA GLU A 904 -6.57 -18.67 -37.83
C GLU A 904 -7.62 -17.67 -37.36
N GLY A 905 -8.69 -18.12 -36.70
CA GLY A 905 -9.63 -17.22 -36.02
C GLY A 905 -8.92 -16.35 -34.97
N ASN A 906 -7.94 -16.91 -34.25
CA ASN A 906 -7.07 -16.15 -33.37
C ASN A 906 -6.14 -15.17 -34.10
N ASN A 907 -5.83 -15.33 -35.40
CA ASN A 907 -5.13 -14.32 -36.21
C ASN A 907 -6.09 -13.16 -36.52
N GLN A 908 -7.25 -13.47 -37.11
CA GLN A 908 -8.25 -12.49 -37.53
C GLN A 908 -8.76 -11.61 -36.37
N ILE A 909 -8.92 -12.17 -35.17
CA ILE A 909 -9.26 -11.40 -33.96
C ILE A 909 -8.19 -10.36 -33.61
N ARG A 910 -6.90 -10.62 -33.84
CA ARG A 910 -5.82 -9.64 -33.63
C ARG A 910 -5.85 -8.54 -34.68
N GLU A 911 -6.08 -8.91 -35.93
CA GLU A 911 -6.15 -7.97 -37.04
C GLU A 911 -7.31 -7.00 -36.83
N LYS A 912 -8.51 -7.50 -36.51
CA LYS A 912 -9.65 -6.65 -36.11
C LYS A 912 -9.43 -5.89 -34.81
N THR A 913 -8.66 -6.42 -33.85
CA THR A 913 -8.24 -5.66 -32.66
C THR A 913 -7.35 -4.47 -33.04
N GLN A 914 -6.36 -4.66 -33.92
CA GLN A 914 -5.44 -3.61 -34.34
C GLN A 914 -6.12 -2.58 -35.25
N GLU A 915 -6.99 -3.02 -36.16
CA GLU A 915 -7.86 -2.18 -36.99
C GLU A 915 -8.72 -1.27 -36.12
N MET A 916 -9.43 -1.83 -35.13
CA MET A 916 -10.24 -1.06 -34.20
C MET A 916 -9.41 -0.13 -33.29
N ASP A 917 -8.28 -0.58 -32.74
CA ASP A 917 -7.44 0.27 -31.88
C ASP A 917 -6.85 1.45 -32.68
N ASN A 918 -6.41 1.24 -33.93
CA ASN A 918 -5.87 2.29 -34.81
C ASN A 918 -6.85 3.46 -35.04
N CYS A 919 -8.17 3.26 -34.94
CA CYS A 919 -9.17 4.32 -35.06
C CYS A 919 -9.07 5.38 -33.94
N TYR A 920 -8.48 5.05 -32.78
CA TYR A 920 -8.43 5.91 -31.59
C TYR A 920 -7.09 6.65 -31.44
N SER A 921 -6.00 5.91 -31.50
CA SER A 921 -4.62 6.37 -31.34
C SER A 921 -3.65 5.23 -31.70
N LYS A 922 -2.34 5.51 -31.78
CA LYS A 922 -1.30 4.48 -31.90
C LYS A 922 -1.26 3.51 -30.71
N MET A 923 -1.82 3.90 -29.56
CA MET A 923 -1.96 3.05 -28.38
C MET A 923 -3.42 2.60 -28.16
N GLY A 924 -4.30 2.72 -29.17
CA GLY A 924 -5.70 2.31 -29.11
C GLY A 924 -6.60 3.18 -28.23
N SER A 925 -7.75 2.64 -27.84
CA SER A 925 -8.68 3.28 -26.90
C SER A 925 -8.09 3.36 -25.48
N LEU A 926 -8.40 4.45 -24.77
CA LEU A 926 -8.16 4.66 -23.33
C LEU A 926 -8.77 3.54 -22.48
N PHE A 927 -9.91 2.99 -22.90
CA PHE A 927 -10.69 2.05 -22.11
C PHE A 927 -10.46 0.57 -22.47
N ARG A 928 -9.97 0.27 -23.68
CA ARG A 928 -9.82 -1.12 -24.15
C ARG A 928 -8.72 -1.31 -25.18
N SER A 929 -8.28 -2.55 -25.36
CA SER A 929 -7.69 -3.05 -26.59
C SER A 929 -8.51 -4.25 -27.06
N GLY A 930 -9.26 -4.06 -28.16
CA GLY A 930 -10.25 -5.04 -28.62
C GLY A 930 -11.28 -5.41 -27.52
N PRO A 931 -11.48 -6.70 -27.18
CA PRO A 931 -12.35 -7.11 -26.07
C PRO A 931 -11.85 -6.70 -24.68
N ARG A 932 -10.54 -6.48 -24.49
CA ARG A 932 -9.90 -6.44 -23.17
C ARG A 932 -9.85 -5.02 -22.62
N THR A 933 -10.41 -4.81 -21.43
CA THR A 933 -10.39 -3.50 -20.76
C THR A 933 -9.01 -3.14 -20.21
N THR A 934 -8.66 -1.86 -20.25
CA THR A 934 -7.39 -1.33 -19.71
C THR A 934 -7.38 -1.29 -18.19
N PHE A 935 -6.18 -1.17 -17.62
CA PHE A 935 -5.98 -0.81 -16.22
C PHE A 935 -6.73 0.46 -15.84
N PHE A 936 -6.69 1.51 -16.68
CA PHE A 936 -7.47 2.73 -16.47
C PHE A 936 -8.97 2.43 -16.38
N ALA A 937 -9.57 1.73 -17.35
CA ALA A 937 -10.99 1.35 -17.30
C ALA A 937 -11.35 0.56 -16.03
N SER A 938 -10.48 -0.35 -15.59
CA SER A 938 -10.67 -1.10 -14.34
C SER A 938 -10.69 -0.18 -13.11
N GLN A 939 -9.87 0.87 -13.09
CA GLN A 939 -9.87 1.87 -12.02
C GLN A 939 -11.11 2.77 -12.09
N VAL A 940 -11.53 3.23 -13.28
CA VAL A 940 -12.77 4.00 -13.46
C VAL A 940 -13.95 3.22 -12.91
N GLY A 941 -14.15 1.98 -13.39
CA GLY A 941 -15.23 1.10 -12.93
C GLY A 941 -15.21 0.85 -11.43
N ARG A 942 -14.02 0.69 -10.82
CA ARG A 942 -13.87 0.37 -9.39
C ARG A 942 -13.95 1.57 -8.44
N PHE A 943 -13.51 2.76 -8.85
CA PHE A 943 -13.30 3.91 -7.94
C PHE A 943 -14.10 5.17 -8.29
N ALA A 944 -14.41 5.44 -9.56
CA ALA A 944 -15.29 6.55 -9.95
C ALA A 944 -16.74 6.10 -9.81
N ASP A 945 -17.54 6.74 -8.95
CA ASP A 945 -18.97 6.40 -8.82
C ASP A 945 -19.76 6.90 -10.03
N LEU A 946 -19.46 8.13 -10.47
CA LEU A 946 -19.88 8.75 -11.72
C LEU A 946 -18.66 9.07 -12.60
N TYR A 947 -18.86 9.17 -13.91
CA TYR A 947 -17.87 9.76 -14.82
C TYR A 947 -18.54 10.42 -16.04
N SER A 948 -17.85 11.37 -16.67
CA SER A 948 -18.31 12.04 -17.90
C SER A 948 -17.15 12.75 -18.61
N SER A 949 -17.38 13.21 -19.85
CA SER A 949 -16.45 14.05 -20.61
C SER A 949 -16.17 15.39 -19.91
N SER A 950 -17.17 15.92 -19.19
CA SER A 950 -17.09 17.20 -18.50
C SER A 950 -17.94 17.20 -17.22
N CYS A 951 -17.47 17.86 -16.16
CA CYS A 951 -18.27 18.08 -14.96
C CYS A 951 -19.54 18.92 -15.24
N TYR A 952 -19.49 19.79 -16.25
CA TYR A 952 -20.62 20.65 -16.66
C TYR A 952 -21.82 19.89 -17.20
N ASN A 953 -21.66 18.60 -17.54
CA ASN A 953 -22.77 17.75 -17.96
C ASN A 953 -23.74 17.44 -16.80
N LEU A 954 -23.36 17.72 -15.54
CA LEU A 954 -24.28 17.70 -14.40
C LEU A 954 -25.48 18.67 -14.57
N LEU A 955 -25.33 19.76 -15.34
CA LEU A 955 -26.44 20.68 -15.66
C LEU A 955 -27.58 20.05 -16.47
N HIS A 956 -27.38 18.87 -17.04
CA HIS A 956 -28.42 18.13 -17.76
C HIS A 956 -29.28 17.25 -16.84
N TYR A 957 -29.03 17.30 -15.52
CA TYR A 957 -29.74 16.52 -14.50
C TYR A 957 -30.19 17.44 -13.35
N PRO A 958 -31.43 17.32 -12.84
CA PRO A 958 -31.83 18.07 -11.65
C PRO A 958 -31.03 17.61 -10.43
N LEU A 959 -30.76 18.48 -9.46
CA LEU A 959 -29.94 18.13 -8.29
C LEU A 959 -30.63 17.19 -7.26
N PHE A 960 -31.84 16.74 -7.56
CA PHE A 960 -32.49 15.61 -6.90
C PHE A 960 -32.43 14.30 -7.71
N TYR A 961 -31.71 14.25 -8.83
CA TYR A 961 -31.62 13.07 -9.70
C TYR A 961 -30.99 11.87 -8.97
N PHE A 962 -31.43 10.66 -9.33
CA PHE A 962 -30.88 9.41 -8.84
C PHE A 962 -30.20 8.65 -9.98
N PHE A 963 -28.89 8.82 -10.11
CA PHE A 963 -28.08 7.96 -10.95
C PHE A 963 -28.16 6.53 -10.42
N ARG A 964 -28.63 5.60 -11.26
CA ARG A 964 -28.74 4.17 -10.95
C ARG A 964 -27.74 3.41 -11.79
N ALA A 965 -26.78 2.75 -11.13
CA ALA A 965 -25.98 1.72 -11.77
C ALA A 965 -26.77 0.40 -11.82
N GLN A 966 -26.48 -0.44 -12.81
CA GLN A 966 -27.01 -1.80 -12.84
C GLN A 966 -26.40 -2.63 -11.70
N MET A 967 -27.18 -3.53 -11.09
CA MET A 967 -26.66 -4.47 -10.10
C MET A 967 -25.71 -5.47 -10.79
N THR A 968 -24.46 -5.53 -10.32
CA THR A 968 -23.51 -6.57 -10.71
C THR A 968 -23.96 -7.89 -10.11
N LEU A 969 -24.05 -8.93 -10.95
CA LEU A 969 -24.34 -10.31 -10.54
C LEU A 969 -23.11 -11.18 -10.77
N MET A 970 -22.91 -12.17 -9.91
CA MET A 970 -21.90 -13.21 -10.07
C MET A 970 -22.29 -14.18 -11.20
N PRO A 971 -21.31 -14.88 -11.83
CA PRO A 971 -21.60 -15.75 -12.97
C PRO A 971 -22.64 -16.85 -12.70
N HIS A 972 -22.68 -17.39 -11.48
CA HIS A 972 -23.66 -18.41 -11.10
C HIS A 972 -25.09 -17.83 -11.02
N GLU A 973 -25.27 -16.62 -10.51
CA GLU A 973 -26.58 -15.93 -10.45
C GLU A 973 -27.12 -15.68 -11.87
N ILE A 974 -26.24 -15.25 -12.78
CA ILE A 974 -26.58 -15.05 -14.20
C ILE A 974 -26.97 -16.38 -14.87
N ASN A 975 -26.18 -17.44 -14.67
CA ASN A 975 -26.40 -18.72 -15.35
C ASN A 975 -27.61 -19.47 -14.78
N ILE A 976 -27.81 -19.48 -13.46
CA ILE A 976 -29.02 -20.00 -12.82
C ILE A 976 -30.24 -19.19 -13.27
N GLY A 977 -30.14 -17.86 -13.34
CA GLY A 977 -31.19 -16.99 -13.87
C GLY A 977 -31.59 -17.31 -15.32
N LYS A 978 -30.62 -17.60 -16.20
CA LYS A 978 -30.87 -18.09 -17.57
C LYS A 978 -31.61 -19.44 -17.55
N CYS A 979 -31.19 -20.39 -16.71
CA CYS A 979 -31.82 -21.70 -16.60
C CYS A 979 -33.26 -21.63 -16.05
N ILE A 980 -33.52 -20.79 -15.05
CA ILE A 980 -34.88 -20.54 -14.54
C ILE A 980 -35.76 -19.94 -15.64
N ARG A 981 -35.27 -18.91 -16.36
CA ARG A 981 -36.01 -18.29 -17.47
C ARG A 981 -36.29 -19.26 -18.63
N LYS A 982 -35.38 -20.20 -18.92
CA LYS A 982 -35.65 -21.27 -19.90
C LYS A 982 -36.75 -22.22 -19.38
N LYS A 983 -36.71 -22.63 -18.11
CA LYS A 983 -37.75 -23.49 -17.52
C LYS A 983 -39.13 -22.84 -17.48
N SER A 984 -39.22 -21.53 -17.26
CA SER A 984 -40.49 -20.79 -17.24
C SER A 984 -41.09 -20.50 -18.63
N VAL A 985 -40.43 -20.92 -19.72
CA VAL A 985 -40.92 -20.79 -21.11
C VAL A 985 -41.34 -22.15 -21.68
N SER A 986 -41.15 -23.25 -20.94
CA SER A 986 -41.77 -24.54 -21.23
C SER A 986 -43.30 -24.45 -21.09
N PRO A 987 -44.11 -24.76 -22.12
CA PRO A 987 -45.55 -24.86 -21.96
C PRO A 987 -45.91 -26.07 -21.06
N PRO A 988 -47.11 -26.09 -20.44
CA PRO A 988 -47.59 -27.26 -19.70
C PRO A 988 -47.66 -28.48 -20.62
N ILE A 989 -47.12 -29.61 -20.18
CA ILE A 989 -47.25 -30.88 -20.88
C ILE A 989 -48.74 -31.27 -20.87
N CYS A 990 -49.30 -31.51 -22.05
CA CYS A 990 -50.71 -31.88 -22.20
C CYS A 990 -50.97 -33.24 -21.56
N THR A 991 -51.93 -33.32 -20.65
CA THR A 991 -52.33 -34.57 -20.00
C THR A 991 -53.12 -35.46 -20.97
N THR A 992 -52.47 -36.47 -21.52
CA THR A 992 -53.14 -37.51 -22.32
C THR A 992 -53.98 -38.41 -21.43
N SER A 993 -55.29 -38.23 -21.48
CA SER A 993 -56.26 -39.34 -21.33
C SER A 993 -55.99 -40.39 -22.43
N THR A 994 -56.26 -41.69 -22.29
CA THR A 994 -57.23 -42.43 -21.44
C THR A 994 -56.70 -43.82 -21.07
N ASN A 995 -57.25 -44.41 -20.00
CA ASN A 995 -57.29 -45.87 -19.68
C ASN A 995 -55.96 -46.65 -19.77
#